data_AF-A0A812TWE0-F1
#
_entry.id   AF-A0A812TWE0-F1
#
_cell.length_a   1.000
_cell.length_b   1.000
_cell.length_c   1.000
_cell.angle_alpha   90.00
_cell.angle_beta   90.00
_cell.angle_gamma   90.00
#
_symmetry.space_group_name_H-M   'P 1'
#
loop_
_entity.id
_entity.type
_entity.pdbx_description
1 polymer ?
#
loop_
_entity_poly.entity_id
_entity_poly.type
_entity_poly.pdbx_seq_one_letter_code
_entity_poly.pdbx_strand_id
1 'polypeptide(L)'
;MAGSTVGGTDEISKTSWQRWRPLPYLLVSILNATAAVLLYPASVELSAADDVNSASCDDFTRFSFCMLMSASFWAGCVAASLTTKVQASAHAKSACGCAMAIWFHSMLASMSMRSPSCRYGLAPAHWYETFAVCRLVSKTIGLLWIQMLIASQLNLLEQSSNRQYRARCFHKFVMVQIAASASTALLMLVGRIVPGLWPTAMLLIVLIAVLAALCNLAASRVAIGSLAKTFFQLQRTLHAAELNDTPVPVRSSLRLARRFAALQVMGVAFSFLLTLLPVIGLVICCLFFDPFDSPGFDVDDYHAIRAIASMDPYVIVFWRESGLKVREGDTGNPLAWFTVFFQAFVVVGNAAVVLLLSGGNRLPQVNKQPCQCCGWTCCCVRLRQSRAVPAKEPDWSPLWKEKVEELALRGITLRSDLLFCQRELFSMPGWQYVPCEHKTRDVVRRAIIPLTSKEESSYAVSMFNREGSRRPQVMVTHNWGNCFKDLLAAVISDALQECSFSLAARLLEDDFDFLCQLLAKSGRLGDTYWICAFAVNQHACICHSNPYDRDPITNELHPVCNCSSVNIIDPDGRSTSSEINKFDDMMYHLAGAGGCRQVIAVDESLDLFRRAWCVAEIAEAKRLHMNQALKLASRATIMQRARTLENLDVRSMSASSEADKELILNKIHQSRNIEQFNAELQSLIFDPKAGLLESWNAMDSLQQTGEVGRLIRWGQADAGTGKVWKAWEAHG
;
A
#
# COMPACT_ATOMS: atom_id res chain seq x y z
N MET A 1 34.80 -6.32 -44.36
CA MET A 1 34.76 -7.78 -44.52
C MET A 1 34.82 -8.42 -43.14
N ALA A 2 33.92 -9.39 -42.88
CA ALA A 2 33.68 -10.17 -41.64
C ALA A 2 33.33 -9.34 -40.38
N GLY A 3 32.09 -9.24 -39.88
CA GLY A 3 30.91 -10.09 -40.03
C GLY A 3 30.70 -11.00 -38.81
N SER A 4 30.41 -10.43 -37.64
CA SER A 4 30.02 -11.18 -36.43
C SER A 4 28.65 -10.71 -35.92
N THR A 5 27.60 -11.08 -36.65
CA THR A 5 26.22 -11.06 -36.18
C THR A 5 25.94 -12.36 -35.43
N VAL A 6 25.99 -12.32 -34.10
CA VAL A 6 25.48 -13.36 -33.18
C VAL A 6 24.47 -12.62 -32.31
N GLY A 7 23.16 -12.75 -32.49
CA GLY A 7 22.40 -14.00 -32.36
C GLY A 7 21.76 -14.00 -30.97
N GLY A 8 20.76 -13.14 -30.74
CA GLY A 8 20.19 -12.89 -29.42
C GLY A 8 18.75 -12.39 -29.47
N THR A 9 17.86 -13.09 -30.19
CA THR A 9 16.42 -12.76 -30.24
C THR A 9 15.49 -13.91 -29.83
N ASP A 10 16.00 -15.07 -29.43
CA ASP A 10 15.14 -16.26 -29.19
C ASP A 10 14.68 -16.48 -27.75
N GLU A 11 15.03 -15.62 -26.78
CA GLU A 11 14.60 -15.82 -25.38
C GLU A 11 13.34 -15.06 -24.94
N ILE A 12 12.59 -14.44 -25.87
CA ILE A 12 11.34 -13.71 -25.56
C ILE A 12 10.09 -14.57 -25.80
N SER A 13 10.20 -15.75 -26.41
CA SER A 13 9.05 -16.60 -26.73
C SER A 13 8.76 -17.72 -25.73
N LYS A 14 9.47 -17.82 -24.59
CA LYS A 14 9.07 -18.73 -23.48
C LYS A 14 7.66 -18.35 -23.06
N THR A 15 6.74 -19.23 -23.48
CA THR A 15 5.34 -18.94 -23.73
C THR A 15 4.63 -18.50 -22.45
N SER A 16 3.70 -17.55 -22.60
CA SER A 16 2.73 -17.11 -21.58
C SER A 16 2.21 -18.26 -20.70
N TRP A 17 2.09 -19.46 -21.26
CA TRP A 17 1.68 -20.71 -20.62
C TRP A 17 2.56 -21.19 -19.45
N GLN A 18 3.89 -21.06 -19.49
CA GLN A 18 4.74 -21.47 -18.36
C GLN A 18 4.61 -20.52 -17.14
N ARG A 19 4.03 -19.34 -17.34
CA ARG A 19 3.79 -18.34 -16.29
C ARG A 19 2.50 -18.61 -15.52
N TRP A 20 1.63 -19.48 -16.03
CA TRP A 20 0.49 -20.00 -15.28
C TRP A 20 1.00 -21.07 -14.32
N ARG A 21 0.88 -20.83 -13.02
CA ARG A 21 0.97 -21.93 -12.04
C ARG A 21 -0.36 -22.66 -12.11
N PRO A 22 -0.46 -23.86 -12.71
CA PRO A 22 -1.74 -24.55 -12.83
C PRO A 22 -2.25 -24.99 -11.46
N LEU A 23 -1.39 -25.13 -10.45
CA LEU A 23 -1.73 -25.77 -9.19
C LEU A 23 -2.89 -25.11 -8.42
N PRO A 24 -2.96 -23.78 -8.20
CA PRO A 24 -4.09 -23.18 -7.48
C PRO A 24 -5.42 -23.30 -8.25
N TYR A 25 -5.39 -23.15 -9.57
CA TYR A 25 -6.58 -23.31 -10.41
C TYR A 25 -7.02 -24.77 -10.48
N LEU A 26 -6.08 -25.70 -10.61
CA LEU A 26 -6.32 -27.14 -10.57
C LEU A 26 -6.95 -27.53 -9.23
N LEU A 27 -6.43 -27.00 -8.11
CA LEU A 27 -7.00 -27.24 -6.79
C LEU A 27 -8.45 -26.73 -6.69
N VAL A 28 -8.73 -25.52 -7.19
CA VAL A 28 -10.11 -24.98 -7.27
C VAL A 28 -11.01 -25.85 -8.14
N SER A 29 -10.52 -26.32 -9.29
CA SER A 29 -11.25 -27.22 -10.18
C SER A 29 -11.55 -28.55 -9.49
N ILE A 30 -10.56 -29.17 -8.86
CA ILE A 30 -10.72 -30.44 -8.13
C ILE A 30 -11.71 -30.27 -6.99
N LEU A 31 -11.55 -29.23 -6.15
CA LEU A 31 -12.45 -29.01 -5.01
C LEU A 31 -13.90 -28.73 -5.44
N ASN A 32 -14.10 -27.91 -6.48
CA ASN A 32 -15.46 -27.66 -6.97
C ASN A 32 -16.05 -28.88 -7.70
N ALA A 33 -15.27 -29.62 -8.48
CA ALA A 33 -15.73 -30.84 -9.14
C ALA A 33 -16.09 -31.93 -8.12
N THR A 34 -15.23 -32.16 -7.14
CA THR A 34 -15.51 -33.10 -6.03
C THR A 34 -16.75 -32.67 -5.25
N ALA A 35 -16.89 -31.39 -4.92
CA ALA A 35 -18.09 -30.88 -4.27
C ALA A 35 -19.33 -31.04 -5.17
N ALA A 36 -19.22 -30.77 -6.47
CA ALA A 36 -20.32 -30.92 -7.42
C ALA A 36 -20.80 -32.36 -7.52
N VAL A 37 -19.87 -33.33 -7.55
CA VAL A 37 -20.19 -34.77 -7.60
C VAL A 37 -20.78 -35.25 -6.27
N LEU A 38 -20.15 -34.92 -5.13
CA LEU A 38 -20.59 -35.38 -3.81
C LEU A 38 -21.92 -34.77 -3.37
N LEU A 39 -22.26 -33.59 -3.87
CA LEU A 39 -23.46 -32.84 -3.50
C LEU A 39 -24.50 -32.82 -4.61
N TYR A 40 -24.28 -33.55 -5.71
CA TYR A 40 -25.23 -33.60 -6.81
C TYR A 40 -26.58 -34.10 -6.27
N PRO A 41 -27.69 -33.40 -6.53
CA PRO A 41 -28.99 -33.80 -6.03
C PRO A 41 -29.40 -35.16 -6.63
N ALA A 42 -29.50 -36.16 -5.77
CA ALA A 42 -29.93 -37.51 -6.13
C ALA A 42 -31.40 -37.71 -5.71
N SER A 43 -32.14 -38.47 -6.51
CA SER A 43 -33.47 -38.95 -6.13
C SER A 43 -33.31 -39.87 -4.92
N VAL A 44 -34.18 -39.71 -3.92
CA VAL A 44 -34.21 -40.62 -2.77
C VAL A 44 -34.83 -41.92 -3.24
N GLU A 45 -34.05 -42.99 -3.33
CA GLU A 45 -34.60 -44.35 -3.41
C GLU A 45 -35.22 -44.68 -2.05
N LEU A 46 -36.48 -44.30 -1.85
CA LEU A 46 -37.27 -44.82 -0.74
C LEU A 46 -37.49 -46.31 -1.02
N SER A 47 -37.16 -47.14 -0.03
CA SER A 47 -37.25 -48.59 -0.09
C SER A 47 -38.68 -49.05 -0.39
N ALA A 48 -38.93 -49.39 -1.65
CA ALA A 48 -39.76 -50.47 -2.24
C ALA A 48 -41.08 -50.95 -1.60
N ALA A 49 -41.61 -50.35 -0.54
CA ALA A 49 -42.88 -50.72 0.07
C ALA A 49 -43.85 -49.54 -0.05
N ASP A 50 -44.71 -49.62 -1.06
CA ASP A 50 -45.97 -48.89 -1.22
C ASP A 50 -45.92 -47.35 -1.36
N ASP A 51 -45.60 -46.84 -2.57
CA ASP A 51 -46.56 -46.08 -3.41
C ASP A 51 -45.91 -45.52 -4.70
N VAL A 52 -46.68 -45.49 -5.79
CA VAL A 52 -46.25 -45.38 -7.20
C VAL A 52 -45.79 -43.98 -7.67
N ASN A 53 -45.63 -42.99 -6.78
CA ASN A 53 -45.23 -41.64 -7.16
C ASN A 53 -43.83 -41.28 -6.66
N SER A 54 -42.79 -41.93 -7.21
CA SER A 54 -41.40 -41.51 -7.00
C SER A 54 -41.16 -40.16 -7.70
N ALA A 55 -41.42 -39.07 -6.98
CA ALA A 55 -41.15 -37.73 -7.46
C ALA A 55 -39.66 -37.60 -7.78
N SER A 56 -39.32 -37.60 -9.07
CA SER A 56 -37.97 -37.34 -9.52
C SER A 56 -37.54 -35.95 -9.03
N CYS A 57 -36.24 -35.80 -8.76
CA CYS A 57 -35.74 -34.50 -8.35
C CYS A 57 -35.99 -33.49 -9.47
N ASP A 58 -36.72 -32.42 -9.15
CA ASP A 58 -37.16 -31.41 -10.12
C ASP A 58 -35.94 -30.78 -10.83
N ASP A 59 -36.06 -30.59 -12.14
CA ASP A 59 -34.96 -30.09 -12.98
C ASP A 59 -34.53 -28.68 -12.57
N PHE A 60 -35.45 -27.89 -12.02
CA PHE A 60 -35.14 -26.59 -11.42
C PHE A 60 -34.09 -26.70 -10.31
N THR A 61 -34.22 -27.70 -9.45
CA THR A 61 -33.31 -27.93 -8.33
C THR A 61 -31.90 -28.25 -8.82
N ARG A 62 -31.81 -29.15 -9.82
CA ARG A 62 -30.55 -29.53 -10.46
C ARG A 62 -29.89 -28.33 -11.14
N PHE A 63 -30.67 -27.55 -11.90
CA PHE A 63 -30.18 -26.35 -12.57
C PHE A 63 -29.64 -25.33 -11.56
N SER A 64 -30.39 -25.08 -10.48
CA SER A 64 -30.02 -24.13 -9.44
C SER A 64 -28.72 -24.50 -8.74
N PHE A 65 -28.55 -25.79 -8.44
CA PHE A 65 -27.29 -26.33 -7.92
C PHE A 65 -26.13 -26.10 -8.90
N CYS A 66 -26.30 -26.45 -10.18
CA CYS A 66 -25.27 -26.27 -11.20
C CYS A 66 -24.86 -24.80 -11.38
N MET A 67 -25.82 -23.87 -11.32
CA MET A 67 -25.56 -22.43 -11.39
C MET A 67 -24.75 -21.92 -10.20
N LEU A 68 -25.12 -22.31 -8.97
CA LEU A 68 -24.38 -21.92 -7.75
C LEU A 68 -22.98 -22.53 -7.71
N MET A 69 -22.81 -23.78 -8.15
CA MET A 69 -21.50 -24.42 -8.29
C MET A 69 -20.64 -23.74 -9.35
N SER A 70 -21.24 -23.30 -10.45
CA SER A 70 -20.53 -22.51 -11.47
C SER A 70 -20.09 -21.15 -10.93
N ALA A 71 -20.95 -20.45 -10.20
CA ALA A 71 -20.61 -19.20 -9.54
C ALA A 71 -19.48 -19.38 -8.49
N SER A 72 -19.54 -20.47 -7.72
CA SER A 72 -18.49 -20.89 -6.78
C SER A 72 -17.16 -21.10 -7.48
N PHE A 73 -17.16 -21.83 -8.61
CA PHE A 73 -15.97 -22.06 -9.42
C PHE A 73 -15.35 -20.75 -9.91
N TRP A 74 -16.16 -19.83 -10.43
CA TRP A 74 -15.69 -18.51 -10.84
C TRP A 74 -15.06 -17.73 -9.68
N ALA A 75 -15.70 -17.70 -8.50
CA ALA A 75 -15.14 -17.06 -7.31
C ALA A 75 -13.82 -17.71 -6.86
N GLY A 76 -13.74 -19.04 -6.92
CA GLY A 76 -12.53 -19.81 -6.65
C GLY A 76 -11.40 -19.46 -7.63
N CYS A 77 -11.69 -19.32 -8.93
CA CYS A 77 -10.72 -18.91 -9.94
C CYS A 77 -10.19 -17.49 -9.66
N VAL A 78 -11.03 -16.56 -9.22
CA VAL A 78 -10.60 -15.23 -8.77
C VAL A 78 -9.66 -15.34 -7.56
N ALA A 79 -10.02 -16.15 -6.56
CA ALA A 79 -9.16 -16.39 -5.40
C ALA A 79 -7.80 -16.99 -5.81
N ALA A 80 -7.79 -18.01 -6.67
CA ALA A 80 -6.58 -18.62 -7.22
C ALA A 80 -5.72 -17.58 -7.96
N SER A 81 -6.32 -16.73 -8.79
CA SER A 81 -5.61 -15.62 -9.44
C SER A 81 -4.93 -14.70 -8.43
N LEU A 82 -5.64 -14.33 -7.36
CA LEU A 82 -5.12 -13.45 -6.32
C LEU A 82 -4.08 -14.12 -5.43
N THR A 83 -4.12 -15.43 -5.19
CA THR A 83 -3.09 -16.15 -4.40
C THR A 83 -1.69 -15.98 -4.99
N THR A 84 -1.57 -15.91 -6.31
CA THR A 84 -0.29 -15.64 -6.98
C THR A 84 0.26 -14.24 -6.70
N LYS A 85 -0.59 -13.34 -6.20
CA LYS A 85 -0.31 -11.92 -5.92
C LYS A 85 -0.28 -11.60 -4.44
N VAL A 86 -0.67 -12.52 -3.57
CA VAL A 86 -0.65 -12.38 -2.09
C VAL A 86 0.73 -11.94 -1.60
N GLN A 87 1.82 -12.34 -2.25
CA GLN A 87 3.16 -11.92 -1.85
C GLN A 87 3.48 -10.46 -2.18
N ALA A 88 2.75 -9.84 -3.10
CA ALA A 88 3.04 -8.49 -3.56
C ALA A 88 2.63 -7.41 -2.55
N SER A 89 1.51 -7.59 -1.84
CA SER A 89 1.11 -6.62 -0.81
C SER A 89 0.05 -7.11 0.17
N ALA A 90 -0.02 -6.47 1.33
CA ALA A 90 -1.04 -6.72 2.35
C ALA A 90 -2.48 -6.55 1.81
N HIS A 91 -2.70 -5.59 0.89
CA HIS A 91 -4.00 -5.41 0.24
C HIS A 91 -4.35 -6.58 -0.68
N ALA A 92 -3.40 -7.09 -1.45
CA ALA A 92 -3.61 -8.30 -2.26
C ALA A 92 -3.89 -9.53 -1.37
N LYS A 93 -3.23 -9.66 -0.21
CA LYS A 93 -3.55 -10.70 0.79
C LYS A 93 -4.98 -10.58 1.28
N SER A 94 -5.38 -9.38 1.67
CA SER A 94 -6.72 -9.07 2.15
C SER A 94 -7.78 -9.36 1.08
N ALA A 95 -7.54 -8.95 -0.17
CA ALA A 95 -8.42 -9.23 -1.31
C ALA A 95 -8.51 -10.73 -1.60
N CYS A 96 -7.40 -11.46 -1.54
CA CYS A 96 -7.40 -12.91 -1.68
C CYS A 96 -8.23 -13.59 -0.58
N GLY A 97 -8.07 -13.18 0.68
CA GLY A 97 -8.88 -13.68 1.80
C GLY A 97 -10.38 -13.43 1.59
N CYS A 98 -10.73 -12.23 1.11
CA CYS A 98 -12.09 -11.88 0.75
C CYS A 98 -12.65 -12.77 -0.39
N ALA A 99 -11.88 -13.00 -1.44
CA ALA A 99 -12.27 -13.89 -2.53
C ALA A 99 -12.47 -15.34 -2.06
N MET A 100 -11.61 -15.84 -1.16
CA MET A 100 -11.78 -17.17 -0.55
C MET A 100 -13.05 -17.25 0.30
N ALA A 101 -13.40 -16.20 1.05
CA ALA A 101 -14.65 -16.15 1.81
C ALA A 101 -15.89 -16.18 0.90
N ILE A 102 -15.86 -15.47 -0.24
CA ILE A 102 -16.94 -15.48 -1.24
C ILE A 102 -17.07 -16.87 -1.88
N TRP A 103 -15.93 -17.50 -2.22
CA TRP A 103 -15.91 -18.86 -2.75
C TRP A 103 -16.51 -19.86 -1.75
N PHE A 104 -16.08 -19.84 -0.49
CA PHE A 104 -16.61 -20.72 0.55
C PHE A 104 -18.10 -20.49 0.80
N HIS A 105 -18.53 -19.22 0.83
CA HIS A 105 -19.95 -18.88 0.92
C HIS A 105 -20.77 -19.50 -0.23
N SER A 106 -20.25 -19.48 -1.46
CA SER A 106 -20.92 -20.07 -2.62
C SER A 106 -21.00 -21.60 -2.55
N MET A 107 -19.99 -22.27 -1.98
CA MET A 107 -20.07 -23.73 -1.75
C MET A 107 -21.12 -24.06 -0.68
N LEU A 108 -21.11 -23.33 0.44
CA LEU A 108 -22.12 -23.50 1.50
C LEU A 108 -23.54 -23.20 1.01
N ALA A 109 -23.68 -22.25 0.08
CA ALA A 109 -24.93 -21.96 -0.58
C ALA A 109 -25.51 -23.18 -1.31
N SER A 110 -24.70 -23.87 -2.12
CA SER A 110 -25.10 -25.09 -2.80
C SER A 110 -25.45 -26.21 -1.81
N MET A 111 -24.72 -26.33 -0.70
CA MET A 111 -24.96 -27.34 0.35
C MET A 111 -26.24 -27.07 1.17
N SER A 112 -26.63 -25.81 1.31
CA SER A 112 -27.79 -25.40 2.10
C SER A 112 -29.13 -25.52 1.36
N MET A 113 -29.11 -25.88 0.07
CA MET A 113 -30.35 -26.07 -0.68
C MET A 113 -31.15 -27.23 -0.09
N ARG A 114 -32.42 -27.00 0.22
CA ARG A 114 -33.33 -28.01 0.74
C ARG A 114 -34.50 -28.15 -0.22
N SER A 115 -34.67 -29.35 -0.78
CA SER A 115 -35.87 -29.71 -1.54
C SER A 115 -36.51 -30.91 -0.83
N PRO A 116 -37.83 -30.90 -0.58
CA PRO A 116 -38.50 -32.04 0.04
C PRO A 116 -38.39 -33.33 -0.80
N SER A 117 -38.24 -33.20 -2.13
CA SER A 117 -38.13 -34.33 -3.06
C SER A 117 -36.69 -34.74 -3.40
N CYS A 118 -35.68 -33.99 -2.94
CA CYS A 118 -34.28 -34.30 -3.25
C CYS A 118 -33.39 -34.28 -2.01
N ARG A 119 -32.54 -35.29 -1.86
CA ARG A 119 -31.43 -35.24 -0.89
C ARG A 119 -30.17 -34.77 -1.62
N TYR A 120 -29.50 -33.77 -1.04
CA TYR A 120 -28.22 -33.27 -1.52
C TYR A 120 -27.09 -33.98 -0.77
N GLY A 121 -26.41 -34.89 -1.45
CA GLY A 121 -25.29 -35.66 -0.90
C GLY A 121 -25.63 -36.49 0.35
N LEU A 122 -24.58 -36.81 1.12
CA LEU A 122 -24.63 -37.63 2.34
C LEU A 122 -24.96 -36.84 3.62
N ALA A 123 -25.32 -35.55 3.50
CA ALA A 123 -25.50 -34.69 4.67
C ALA A 123 -26.80 -35.05 5.43
N PRO A 124 -26.71 -35.40 6.73
CA PRO A 124 -27.89 -35.66 7.54
C PRO A 124 -28.77 -34.40 7.67
N ALA A 125 -30.08 -34.58 7.84
CA ALA A 125 -31.05 -33.48 7.92
C ALA A 125 -30.71 -32.41 8.99
N HIS A 126 -30.08 -32.81 10.10
CA HIS A 126 -29.69 -31.87 11.17
C HIS A 126 -28.53 -30.94 10.81
N TRP A 127 -27.77 -31.21 9.74
CA TRP A 127 -26.66 -30.36 9.31
C TRP A 127 -27.09 -29.15 8.50
N TYR A 128 -28.27 -29.15 7.89
CA TYR A 128 -28.73 -28.05 7.03
C TYR A 128 -28.83 -26.72 7.81
N GLU A 129 -29.28 -26.77 9.07
CA GLU A 129 -29.32 -25.59 9.92
C GLU A 129 -27.92 -25.04 10.20
N THR A 130 -26.95 -25.92 10.45
CA THR A 130 -25.55 -25.56 10.65
C THR A 130 -24.98 -24.92 9.38
N PHE A 131 -25.24 -25.49 8.20
CA PHE A 131 -24.80 -24.92 6.93
C PHE A 131 -25.43 -23.56 6.64
N ALA A 132 -26.70 -23.36 6.94
CA ALA A 132 -27.37 -22.06 6.80
C ALA A 132 -26.71 -20.99 7.68
N VAL A 133 -26.39 -21.32 8.94
CA VAL A 133 -25.68 -20.40 9.85
C VAL A 133 -24.26 -20.11 9.33
N CYS A 134 -23.50 -21.14 8.95
CA CYS A 134 -22.16 -20.97 8.37
C CYS A 134 -22.19 -20.09 7.11
N ARG A 135 -23.21 -20.26 6.25
CA ARG A 135 -23.42 -19.49 5.03
C ARG A 135 -23.65 -18.01 5.34
N LEU A 136 -24.53 -17.71 6.30
CA LEU A 136 -24.82 -16.34 6.74
C LEU A 136 -23.59 -15.65 7.35
N VAL A 137 -22.85 -16.36 8.20
CA VAL A 137 -21.59 -15.87 8.79
C VAL A 137 -20.57 -15.58 7.70
N SER A 138 -20.35 -16.51 6.77
CA SER A 138 -19.40 -16.36 5.67
C SER A 138 -19.76 -15.17 4.76
N LYS A 139 -21.05 -14.98 4.47
CA LYS A 139 -21.56 -13.83 3.72
C LYS A 139 -21.23 -12.51 4.42
N THR A 140 -21.52 -12.44 5.71
CA THR A 140 -21.32 -11.25 6.53
C THR A 140 -19.84 -10.90 6.62
N ILE A 141 -18.98 -11.89 6.86
CA ILE A 141 -17.52 -11.74 6.83
C ILE A 141 -17.07 -11.21 5.46
N GLY A 142 -17.52 -11.82 4.36
CA GLY A 142 -17.18 -11.39 3.01
C GLY A 142 -17.53 -9.93 2.74
N LEU A 143 -18.75 -9.51 3.10
CA LEU A 143 -19.22 -8.12 2.92
C LEU A 143 -18.43 -7.11 3.76
N LEU A 144 -18.23 -7.39 5.05
CA LEU A 144 -17.41 -6.55 5.93
C LEU A 144 -15.97 -6.43 5.40
N TRP A 145 -15.43 -7.51 4.85
CA TRP A 145 -14.09 -7.53 4.27
C TRP A 145 -13.99 -6.66 3.02
N ILE A 146 -14.98 -6.71 2.11
CA ILE A 146 -15.04 -5.81 0.94
C ILE A 146 -15.04 -4.35 1.40
N GLN A 147 -15.84 -4.01 2.40
CA GLN A 147 -15.90 -2.64 2.93
C GLN A 147 -14.55 -2.23 3.54
N MET A 148 -13.88 -3.11 4.27
CA MET A 148 -12.52 -2.83 4.78
C MET A 148 -11.50 -2.60 3.67
N LEU A 149 -11.60 -3.32 2.54
CA LEU A 149 -10.77 -3.06 1.35
C LEU A 149 -11.04 -1.66 0.77
N ILE A 150 -12.32 -1.26 0.69
CA ILE A 150 -12.71 0.08 0.22
C ILE A 150 -12.22 1.16 1.20
N ALA A 151 -12.34 0.94 2.51
CA ALA A 151 -11.85 1.87 3.53
C ALA A 151 -10.34 2.11 3.41
N SER A 152 -9.57 1.03 3.23
CA SER A 152 -8.11 1.09 3.06
C SER A 152 -7.74 1.93 1.82
N GLN A 153 -8.43 1.70 0.70
CA GLN A 153 -8.25 2.43 -0.55
C GLN A 153 -8.59 3.92 -0.40
N LEU A 154 -9.72 4.25 0.23
CA LEU A 154 -10.11 5.64 0.47
C LEU A 154 -9.12 6.37 1.39
N ASN A 155 -8.62 5.70 2.43
CA ASN A 155 -7.63 6.27 3.34
C ASN A 155 -6.30 6.56 2.60
N LEU A 156 -5.87 5.67 1.72
CA LEU A 156 -4.67 5.89 0.91
C LEU A 156 -4.85 7.01 -0.11
N LEU A 157 -6.03 7.11 -0.75
CA LEU A 157 -6.37 8.25 -1.61
C LEU A 157 -6.37 9.57 -0.82
N GLU A 158 -6.89 9.58 0.40
CA GLU A 158 -6.93 10.75 1.28
C GLU A 158 -5.52 11.21 1.67
N GLN A 159 -4.65 10.27 2.05
CA GLN A 159 -3.24 10.54 2.37
C GLN A 159 -2.44 10.99 1.14
N SER A 160 -2.55 10.29 0.02
CA SER A 160 -1.74 10.56 -1.19
C SER A 160 -2.19 11.80 -1.96
N SER A 161 -3.48 12.16 -1.94
CA SER A 161 -3.95 13.38 -2.60
C SER A 161 -4.04 14.61 -1.69
N ASN A 162 -3.81 14.43 -0.37
CA ASN A 162 -4.02 15.45 0.66
C ASN A 162 -5.46 16.04 0.63
N ARG A 163 -6.46 15.19 0.39
CA ARG A 163 -7.87 15.59 0.31
C ARG A 163 -8.71 14.81 1.29
N GLN A 164 -9.68 15.50 1.89
CA GLN A 164 -10.64 14.87 2.79
C GLN A 164 -11.69 14.07 1.99
N TYR A 165 -11.50 12.76 1.88
CA TYR A 165 -12.50 11.82 1.32
C TYR A 165 -13.44 11.24 2.39
N ARG A 166 -13.36 11.78 3.61
CA ARG A 166 -14.16 11.34 4.77
C ARG A 166 -13.93 9.85 5.08
N ALA A 167 -12.73 9.31 4.85
CA ALA A 167 -12.44 7.90 5.13
C ALA A 167 -12.69 7.53 6.62
N ARG A 168 -12.49 8.49 7.54
CA ARG A 168 -12.85 8.32 8.96
C ARG A 168 -14.35 8.10 9.19
N CYS A 169 -15.20 8.80 8.44
CA CYS A 169 -16.65 8.63 8.52
C CYS A 169 -17.06 7.25 7.99
N PHE A 170 -16.48 6.84 6.86
CA PHE A 170 -16.65 5.49 6.31
C PHE A 170 -16.28 4.40 7.33
N HIS A 171 -15.13 4.53 7.99
CA HIS A 171 -14.67 3.57 9.00
C HIS A 171 -15.63 3.45 10.20
N LYS A 172 -16.26 4.55 10.63
CA LYS A 172 -17.28 4.52 11.68
C LYS A 172 -18.49 3.69 11.25
N PHE A 173 -18.97 3.83 10.02
CA PHE A 173 -20.08 3.02 9.52
C PHE A 173 -19.74 1.53 9.48
N VAL A 174 -18.52 1.18 9.03
CA VAL A 174 -18.06 -0.21 9.02
C VAL A 174 -18.04 -0.80 10.44
N MET A 175 -17.56 -0.04 11.43
CA MET A 175 -17.55 -0.50 12.83
C MET A 175 -18.97 -0.72 13.39
N VAL A 176 -19.92 0.15 13.04
CA VAL A 176 -21.34 -0.04 13.41
C VAL A 176 -21.90 -1.31 12.79
N GLN A 177 -21.53 -1.64 11.55
CA GLN A 177 -21.97 -2.88 10.88
C GLN A 177 -21.36 -4.13 11.48
N ILE A 178 -20.09 -4.08 11.90
CA ILE A 178 -19.44 -5.16 12.64
C ILE A 178 -20.18 -5.40 13.96
N ALA A 179 -20.48 -4.33 14.70
CA ALA A 179 -21.23 -4.41 15.95
C ALA A 179 -22.64 -4.99 15.71
N ALA A 180 -23.36 -4.49 14.70
CA ALA A 180 -24.68 -5.00 14.32
C ALA A 180 -24.64 -6.50 13.97
N SER A 181 -23.64 -6.93 13.20
CA SER A 181 -23.47 -8.34 12.83
C SER A 181 -23.22 -9.24 14.05
N ALA A 182 -22.38 -8.78 14.99
CA ALA A 182 -22.12 -9.49 16.24
C ALA A 182 -23.39 -9.55 17.13
N SER A 183 -24.15 -8.46 17.22
CA SER A 183 -25.43 -8.43 17.94
C SER A 183 -26.45 -9.38 17.33
N THR A 184 -26.58 -9.43 16.00
CA THR A 184 -27.47 -10.38 15.32
C THR A 184 -27.09 -11.83 15.62
N ALA A 185 -25.80 -12.18 15.56
CA ALA A 185 -25.33 -13.52 15.90
C ALA A 185 -25.62 -13.90 17.36
N LEU A 186 -25.43 -12.96 18.29
CA LEU A 186 -25.73 -13.15 19.70
C LEU A 186 -27.23 -13.36 19.94
N LEU A 187 -28.10 -12.57 19.30
CA LEU A 187 -29.55 -12.69 19.44
C LEU A 187 -30.07 -14.02 18.87
N MET A 188 -29.51 -14.47 17.76
CA MET A 188 -29.80 -15.80 17.20
C MET A 188 -29.44 -16.92 18.21
N LEU A 189 -28.31 -16.79 18.90
CA LEU A 189 -27.89 -17.75 19.91
C LEU A 189 -28.81 -17.73 21.15
N VAL A 190 -29.11 -16.53 21.67
CA VAL A 190 -29.99 -16.35 22.84
C VAL A 190 -31.39 -16.88 22.55
N GLY A 191 -31.95 -16.55 21.40
CA GLY A 191 -33.27 -17.01 20.99
C GLY A 191 -33.34 -18.54 20.84
N ARG A 192 -32.22 -19.21 20.52
CA ARG A 192 -32.15 -20.68 20.48
C ARG A 192 -32.09 -21.30 21.88
N ILE A 193 -31.37 -20.67 22.80
CA ILE A 193 -31.14 -21.20 24.16
C ILE A 193 -32.36 -20.99 25.06
N VAL A 194 -33.08 -19.89 24.90
CA VAL A 194 -34.20 -19.51 25.78
C VAL A 194 -35.54 -19.58 25.01
N PRO A 195 -36.30 -20.68 25.16
CA PRO A 195 -37.63 -20.80 24.58
C PRO A 195 -38.52 -19.64 25.06
N GLY A 196 -39.22 -18.97 24.15
CA GLY A 196 -40.09 -17.82 24.45
C GLY A 196 -39.48 -16.44 24.13
N LEU A 197 -38.15 -16.31 24.03
CA LEU A 197 -37.51 -15.06 23.60
C LEU A 197 -37.38 -14.92 22.08
N TRP A 198 -37.75 -15.96 21.31
CA TRP A 198 -37.58 -15.98 19.85
C TRP A 198 -38.31 -14.84 19.11
N PRO A 199 -39.58 -14.50 19.40
CA PRO A 199 -40.28 -13.42 18.71
C PRO A 199 -39.60 -12.06 18.94
N THR A 200 -39.22 -11.78 20.18
CA THR A 200 -38.50 -10.55 20.56
C THR A 200 -37.11 -10.48 19.92
N ALA A 201 -36.39 -11.61 19.92
CA ALA A 201 -35.09 -11.71 19.26
C ALA A 201 -35.22 -11.47 17.75
N MET A 202 -36.25 -12.00 17.09
CA MET A 202 -36.52 -11.79 15.67
C MET A 202 -36.81 -10.33 15.34
N LEU A 203 -37.68 -9.67 16.10
CA LEU A 203 -37.95 -8.24 15.92
C LEU A 203 -36.66 -7.42 16.04
N LEU A 204 -35.83 -7.71 17.05
CA LEU A 204 -34.58 -7.00 17.27
C LEU A 204 -33.55 -7.30 16.16
N ILE A 205 -33.50 -8.54 15.66
CA ILE A 205 -32.67 -8.92 14.49
C ILE A 205 -33.10 -8.13 13.25
N VAL A 206 -34.40 -7.98 12.99
CA VAL A 206 -34.92 -7.19 11.86
C VAL A 206 -34.51 -5.72 12.00
N LEU A 207 -34.67 -5.13 13.20
CA LEU A 207 -34.26 -3.75 13.46
C LEU A 207 -32.75 -3.55 13.25
N ILE A 208 -31.93 -4.48 13.74
CA ILE A 208 -30.47 -4.46 13.56
C ILE A 208 -30.10 -4.63 12.09
N ALA A 209 -30.79 -5.49 11.34
CA ALA A 209 -30.58 -5.69 9.91
C ALA A 209 -30.92 -4.42 9.10
N VAL A 210 -32.04 -3.76 9.42
CA VAL A 210 -32.41 -2.47 8.83
C VAL A 210 -31.35 -1.41 9.14
N LEU A 211 -30.89 -1.30 10.39
CA LEU A 211 -29.82 -0.37 10.77
C LEU A 211 -28.52 -0.66 10.01
N ALA A 212 -28.10 -1.93 9.93
CA ALA A 212 -26.91 -2.33 9.19
C ALA A 212 -27.01 -2.00 7.70
N ALA A 213 -28.19 -2.16 7.11
CA ALA A 213 -28.46 -1.80 5.72
C ALA A 213 -28.43 -0.28 5.50
N LEU A 214 -28.99 0.52 6.41
CA LEU A 214 -28.89 1.97 6.37
C LEU A 214 -27.45 2.45 6.51
N CYS A 215 -26.66 1.84 7.40
CA CYS A 215 -25.23 2.10 7.50
C CYS A 215 -24.49 1.71 6.21
N ASN A 216 -24.87 0.60 5.56
CA ASN A 216 -24.30 0.18 4.28
C ASN A 216 -24.60 1.21 3.19
N LEU A 217 -25.86 1.65 3.10
CA LEU A 217 -26.29 2.70 2.19
C LEU A 217 -25.50 4.00 2.39
N ALA A 218 -25.32 4.43 3.65
CA ALA A 218 -24.54 5.61 3.97
C ALA A 218 -23.06 5.45 3.59
N ALA A 219 -22.46 4.31 3.96
CA ALA A 219 -21.07 3.98 3.64
C ALA A 219 -20.83 3.92 2.12
N SER A 220 -21.68 3.21 1.38
CA SER A 220 -21.62 3.11 -0.08
C SER A 220 -21.80 4.47 -0.74
N ARG A 221 -22.73 5.30 -0.28
CA ARG A 221 -22.88 6.68 -0.79
C ARG A 221 -21.61 7.52 -0.60
N VAL A 222 -20.99 7.43 0.58
CA VAL A 222 -19.71 8.13 0.84
C VAL A 222 -18.60 7.59 -0.06
N ALA A 223 -18.47 6.28 -0.19
CA ALA A 223 -17.44 5.66 -1.02
C ALA A 223 -17.61 5.99 -2.51
N ILE A 224 -18.83 5.84 -3.05
CA ILE A 224 -19.15 6.18 -4.45
C ILE A 224 -18.92 7.66 -4.70
N GLY A 225 -19.39 8.54 -3.82
CA GLY A 225 -19.19 9.98 -3.95
C GLY A 225 -17.70 10.37 -3.96
N SER A 226 -16.91 9.78 -3.06
CA SER A 226 -15.47 10.00 -2.99
C SER A 226 -14.74 9.49 -4.23
N LEU A 227 -15.01 8.26 -4.68
CA LEU A 227 -14.39 7.67 -5.86
C LEU A 227 -14.82 8.36 -7.16
N ALA A 228 -16.10 8.75 -7.29
CA ALA A 228 -16.59 9.51 -8.43
C ALA A 228 -15.93 10.89 -8.50
N LYS A 229 -15.77 11.56 -7.35
CA LYS A 229 -15.03 12.82 -7.25
C LYS A 229 -13.56 12.67 -7.69
N THR A 230 -12.91 11.54 -7.39
CA THR A 230 -11.57 11.20 -7.90
C THR A 230 -11.59 10.98 -9.41
N PHE A 231 -12.55 10.21 -9.93
CA PHE A 231 -12.72 9.97 -11.37
C PHE A 231 -12.88 11.27 -12.17
N PHE A 232 -13.77 12.16 -11.73
CA PHE A 232 -14.00 13.45 -12.41
C PHE A 232 -12.77 14.37 -12.34
N GLN A 233 -12.02 14.33 -11.24
CA GLN A 233 -10.75 15.05 -11.16
C GLN A 233 -9.75 14.51 -12.18
N LEU A 234 -9.56 13.19 -12.24
CA LEU A 234 -8.68 12.57 -13.23
C LEU A 234 -9.13 12.88 -14.66
N GLN A 235 -10.43 12.94 -14.91
CA GLN A 235 -10.96 13.33 -16.21
C GLN A 235 -10.62 14.79 -16.54
N ARG A 236 -10.79 15.72 -15.60
CA ARG A 236 -10.40 17.13 -15.79
C ARG A 236 -8.89 17.28 -16.00
N THR A 237 -8.10 16.59 -15.19
CA THR A 237 -6.63 16.57 -15.28
C THR A 237 -6.18 15.99 -16.62
N LEU A 238 -6.76 14.87 -17.05
CA LEU A 238 -6.49 14.28 -18.37
C LEU A 238 -6.89 15.22 -19.51
N HIS A 239 -8.02 15.90 -19.40
CA HIS A 239 -8.46 16.85 -20.43
C HIS A 239 -7.52 18.06 -20.51
N ALA A 240 -7.14 18.64 -19.37
CA ALA A 240 -6.14 19.71 -19.31
C ALA A 240 -4.78 19.25 -19.87
N ALA A 241 -4.40 18.01 -19.59
CA ALA A 241 -3.20 17.41 -20.15
C ALA A 241 -3.32 17.23 -21.69
N GLU A 242 -4.47 16.79 -22.19
CA GLU A 242 -4.71 16.65 -23.63
C GLU A 242 -4.72 18.00 -24.36
N LEU A 243 -5.18 19.08 -23.72
CA LEU A 243 -5.14 20.44 -24.28
C LEU A 243 -3.74 21.05 -24.29
N ASN A 244 -2.86 20.63 -23.39
CA ASN A 244 -1.49 21.15 -23.25
C ASN A 244 -0.43 20.30 -23.98
N ASP A 245 -0.84 19.52 -24.99
CA ASP A 245 0.02 18.62 -25.77
C ASP A 245 0.92 17.71 -24.93
N THR A 246 0.36 17.21 -23.82
CA THR A 246 1.14 16.42 -22.88
C THR A 246 1.65 15.09 -23.47
N PRO A 247 2.73 14.54 -22.89
CA PRO A 247 3.42 13.37 -23.42
C PRO A 247 2.51 12.15 -23.45
N VAL A 248 2.74 11.26 -24.42
CA VAL A 248 2.00 10.00 -24.53
C VAL A 248 2.11 9.13 -23.26
N PRO A 249 3.27 8.98 -22.60
CA PRO A 249 3.37 8.21 -21.36
C PRO A 249 2.51 8.77 -20.22
N VAL A 250 2.45 10.10 -20.07
CA VAL A 250 1.63 10.78 -19.06
C VAL A 250 0.15 10.57 -19.35
N ARG A 251 -0.29 10.81 -20.59
CA ARG A 251 -1.67 10.59 -21.01
C ARG A 251 -2.08 9.14 -20.84
N SER A 252 -1.20 8.19 -21.15
CA SER A 252 -1.48 6.77 -20.97
C SER A 252 -1.66 6.41 -19.48
N SER A 253 -0.82 6.94 -18.61
CA SER A 253 -0.91 6.80 -17.16
C SER A 253 -2.18 7.42 -16.59
N LEU A 254 -2.54 8.64 -17.02
CA LEU A 254 -3.78 9.32 -16.61
C LEU A 254 -5.03 8.60 -17.13
N ARG A 255 -5.03 8.11 -18.38
CA ARG A 255 -6.12 7.28 -18.92
C ARG A 255 -6.27 5.97 -18.15
N LEU A 256 -5.16 5.36 -17.77
CA LEU A 256 -5.14 4.15 -16.97
C LEU A 256 -5.72 4.41 -15.58
N ALA A 257 -5.23 5.44 -14.89
CA ALA A 257 -5.72 5.90 -13.60
C ALA A 257 -7.23 6.19 -13.63
N ARG A 258 -7.69 6.90 -14.67
CA ARG A 258 -9.11 7.22 -14.88
C ARG A 258 -9.95 5.95 -15.06
N ARG A 259 -9.52 5.02 -15.91
CA ARG A 259 -10.21 3.73 -16.12
C ARG A 259 -10.27 2.93 -14.82
N PHE A 260 -9.19 2.93 -14.05
CA PHE A 260 -9.14 2.26 -12.75
C PHE A 260 -10.13 2.87 -11.76
N ALA A 261 -10.14 4.19 -11.59
CA ALA A 261 -11.11 4.89 -10.75
C ALA A 261 -12.56 4.61 -11.20
N ALA A 262 -12.84 4.58 -12.50
CA ALA A 262 -14.16 4.22 -13.03
C ALA A 262 -14.57 2.80 -12.66
N LEU A 263 -13.67 1.83 -12.83
CA LEU A 263 -13.91 0.43 -12.46
C LEU A 263 -14.16 0.28 -10.95
N GLN A 264 -13.47 1.04 -10.10
CA GLN A 264 -13.71 1.06 -8.66
C GLN A 264 -15.09 1.65 -8.33
N VAL A 265 -15.48 2.77 -8.94
CA VAL A 265 -16.82 3.36 -8.76
C VAL A 265 -17.90 2.35 -9.16
N MET A 266 -17.76 1.73 -10.33
CA MET A 266 -18.70 0.71 -10.80
C MET A 266 -18.73 -0.49 -9.85
N GLY A 267 -17.58 -0.97 -9.38
CA GLY A 267 -17.51 -2.10 -8.46
C GLY A 267 -18.20 -1.82 -7.12
N VAL A 268 -17.97 -0.64 -6.53
CA VAL A 268 -18.63 -0.26 -5.27
C VAL A 268 -20.13 -0.03 -5.46
N ALA A 269 -20.55 0.63 -6.55
CA ALA A 269 -21.96 0.84 -6.88
C ALA A 269 -22.69 -0.49 -7.11
N PHE A 270 -22.05 -1.41 -7.80
CA PHE A 270 -22.59 -2.73 -8.07
C PHE A 270 -22.70 -3.58 -6.80
N SER A 271 -21.66 -3.62 -5.96
CA SER A 271 -21.72 -4.28 -4.65
C SER A 271 -22.81 -3.70 -3.75
N PHE A 272 -23.02 -2.38 -3.80
CA PHE A 272 -24.12 -1.71 -3.11
C PHE A 272 -25.50 -2.16 -3.61
N LEU A 273 -25.74 -2.20 -4.92
CA LEU A 273 -27.00 -2.68 -5.48
C LEU A 273 -27.27 -4.15 -5.10
N LEU A 274 -26.24 -4.99 -5.18
CA LEU A 274 -26.30 -6.41 -4.84
C LEU A 274 -26.59 -6.65 -3.34
N THR A 275 -26.21 -5.74 -2.46
CA THR A 275 -26.46 -5.82 -1.02
C THR A 275 -27.79 -5.20 -0.60
N LEU A 276 -28.27 -4.19 -1.32
CA LEU A 276 -29.53 -3.51 -1.01
C LEU A 276 -30.76 -4.34 -1.41
N LEU A 277 -30.76 -4.90 -2.62
CA LEU A 277 -31.90 -5.65 -3.16
C LEU A 277 -32.38 -6.80 -2.23
N PRO A 278 -31.49 -7.59 -1.62
CA PRO A 278 -31.86 -8.63 -0.66
C PRO A 278 -32.54 -8.12 0.61
N VAL A 279 -32.06 -6.98 1.13
CA VAL A 279 -32.63 -6.40 2.34
C VAL A 279 -34.03 -5.91 2.06
N ILE A 280 -34.24 -5.28 0.91
CA ILE A 280 -35.57 -4.87 0.45
C ILE A 280 -36.47 -6.10 0.31
N GLY A 281 -35.97 -7.17 -0.32
CA GLY A 281 -36.70 -8.44 -0.43
C GLY A 281 -37.11 -9.01 0.93
N LEU A 282 -36.18 -9.06 1.89
CA LEU A 282 -36.47 -9.53 3.25
C LEU A 282 -37.52 -8.65 3.95
N VAL A 283 -37.38 -7.33 3.88
CA VAL A 283 -38.33 -6.39 4.50
C VAL A 283 -39.73 -6.56 3.89
N ILE A 284 -39.82 -6.66 2.57
CA ILE A 284 -41.10 -6.92 1.88
C ILE A 284 -41.67 -8.26 2.35
N CYS A 285 -40.89 -9.34 2.38
CA CYS A 285 -41.37 -10.63 2.87
C CYS A 285 -41.90 -10.54 4.31
N CYS A 286 -41.20 -9.84 5.22
CA CYS A 286 -41.66 -9.66 6.61
C CYS A 286 -42.89 -8.77 6.74
N LEU A 287 -43.12 -7.83 5.83
CA LEU A 287 -44.28 -6.92 5.87
C LEU A 287 -45.54 -7.53 5.25
N PHE A 288 -45.39 -8.40 4.25
CA PHE A 288 -46.53 -8.97 3.51
C PHE A 288 -46.93 -10.36 4.00
N PHE A 289 -46.04 -11.10 4.67
CA PHE A 289 -46.40 -12.31 5.39
C PHE A 289 -46.64 -11.92 6.85
N ASP A 290 -47.90 -11.61 7.18
CA ASP A 290 -48.33 -11.48 8.57
C ASP A 290 -48.69 -12.88 9.09
N PRO A 291 -47.84 -13.54 9.88
CA PRO A 291 -48.13 -14.89 10.38
C PRO A 291 -49.24 -14.89 11.44
N PHE A 292 -49.74 -13.73 11.87
CA PHE A 292 -50.63 -13.63 13.02
C PHE A 292 -52.12 -13.53 12.69
N ASP A 293 -52.50 -13.35 11.41
CA ASP A 293 -53.91 -13.10 11.04
C ASP A 293 -54.63 -14.31 10.41
N SER A 294 -54.07 -15.52 10.51
CA SER A 294 -54.76 -16.76 10.15
C SER A 294 -55.38 -17.42 11.40
N PRO A 295 -56.68 -17.21 11.69
CA PRO A 295 -57.35 -17.86 12.81
C PRO A 295 -57.44 -19.37 12.55
N GLY A 296 -56.56 -20.14 13.19
CA GLY A 296 -56.54 -21.61 13.07
C GLY A 296 -55.16 -22.28 13.19
N PHE A 297 -54.07 -21.53 13.41
CA PHE A 297 -52.73 -22.12 13.58
C PHE A 297 -52.61 -22.88 14.91
N ASP A 298 -52.47 -24.20 14.82
CA ASP A 298 -52.30 -25.10 15.97
C ASP A 298 -50.83 -25.09 16.44
N VAL A 299 -50.56 -25.52 17.68
CA VAL A 299 -49.23 -25.42 18.31
C VAL A 299 -48.14 -26.22 17.55
N ASP A 300 -48.53 -27.19 16.72
CA ASP A 300 -47.62 -27.94 15.84
C ASP A 300 -47.04 -27.10 14.69
N ASP A 301 -47.69 -25.99 14.30
CA ASP A 301 -47.17 -25.05 13.30
C ASP A 301 -46.03 -24.16 13.83
N TYR A 302 -45.76 -24.18 15.14
CA TYR A 302 -44.61 -23.52 15.73
C TYR A 302 -43.28 -24.10 15.20
N HIS A 303 -43.28 -25.37 14.76
CA HIS A 303 -42.15 -25.97 14.04
C HIS A 303 -41.95 -25.37 12.64
N ALA A 304 -43.02 -24.93 11.96
CA ALA A 304 -42.96 -24.26 10.66
C ALA A 304 -42.37 -22.84 10.80
N ILE A 305 -42.79 -22.07 11.81
CA ILE A 305 -42.21 -20.74 12.10
C ILE A 305 -40.72 -20.86 12.49
N ARG A 306 -40.34 -21.91 13.23
CA ARG A 306 -38.92 -22.20 13.56
C ARG A 306 -38.10 -22.58 12.32
N ALA A 307 -38.71 -23.21 11.32
CA ALA A 307 -38.09 -23.49 10.03
C ALA A 307 -37.94 -22.22 9.16
N ILE A 308 -38.93 -21.31 9.17
CA ILE A 308 -38.88 -20.02 8.47
C ILE A 308 -37.75 -19.12 9.02
N ALA A 309 -37.58 -19.10 10.35
CA ALA A 309 -36.59 -18.26 11.01
C ALA A 309 -35.16 -18.83 10.98
N SER A 310 -34.99 -20.12 10.65
CA SER A 310 -33.66 -20.73 10.39
C SER A 310 -33.25 -20.70 8.91
N MET A 311 -34.16 -20.28 8.02
CA MET A 311 -33.94 -20.15 6.60
C MET A 311 -33.35 -18.77 6.24
N ASP A 312 -32.34 -18.78 5.36
CA ASP A 312 -31.82 -17.56 4.73
C ASP A 312 -33.00 -16.84 4.04
N PRO A 313 -33.15 -15.50 4.12
CA PRO A 313 -34.20 -14.73 3.45
C PRO A 313 -34.49 -15.11 1.98
N TYR A 314 -33.51 -15.67 1.28
CA TYR A 314 -33.64 -16.15 -0.10
C TYR A 314 -34.37 -17.49 -0.24
N VAL A 315 -34.50 -18.24 0.85
CA VAL A 315 -35.15 -19.55 0.94
C VAL A 315 -36.60 -19.42 1.43
N ILE A 316 -37.00 -18.25 1.96
CA ILE A 316 -38.40 -17.97 2.35
C ILE A 316 -39.36 -18.09 1.14
N VAL A 317 -38.84 -17.95 -0.09
CA VAL A 317 -39.60 -18.18 -1.32
C VAL A 317 -39.92 -19.66 -1.59
N PHE A 318 -39.26 -20.58 -0.89
CA PHE A 318 -39.29 -22.01 -1.19
C PHE A 318 -40.08 -22.87 -0.20
N TRP A 319 -40.85 -22.29 0.70
CA TRP A 319 -41.74 -23.08 1.56
C TRP A 319 -43.21 -22.97 1.14
N ARG A 320 -43.61 -24.03 0.43
CA ARG A 320 -44.95 -24.39 -0.03
C ARG A 320 -45.78 -24.84 1.15
N GLU A 321 -46.59 -23.96 1.74
CA GLU A 321 -47.76 -24.39 2.53
C GLU A 321 -48.84 -23.31 2.78
N SER A 322 -48.97 -22.32 1.91
CA SER A 322 -50.30 -21.71 1.72
C SER A 322 -51.13 -22.76 0.98
N GLY A 323 -52.11 -23.38 1.66
CA GLY A 323 -53.02 -24.46 1.17
C GLY A 323 -53.81 -24.18 -0.12
N LEU A 324 -53.41 -23.19 -0.92
CA LEU A 324 -53.63 -23.15 -2.35
C LEU A 324 -52.95 -24.37 -2.98
N LYS A 325 -53.76 -25.41 -3.28
CA LYS A 325 -53.43 -26.44 -4.26
C LYS A 325 -53.04 -25.75 -5.58
N VAL A 326 -51.77 -25.38 -5.70
CA VAL A 326 -51.15 -25.11 -7.00
C VAL A 326 -51.28 -26.44 -7.75
N ARG A 327 -52.09 -26.43 -8.82
CA ARG A 327 -52.30 -27.59 -9.68
C ARG A 327 -50.95 -28.23 -9.99
N GLU A 328 -50.83 -29.51 -9.70
CA GLU A 328 -49.73 -30.34 -10.20
C GLU A 328 -49.68 -30.17 -11.71
N GLY A 329 -48.65 -29.45 -12.20
CA GLY A 329 -48.50 -29.10 -13.61
C GLY A 329 -47.91 -27.72 -13.87
N ASP A 330 -47.97 -26.79 -12.91
CA ASP A 330 -47.42 -25.44 -13.14
C ASP A 330 -45.90 -25.41 -12.97
N THR A 331 -45.22 -25.54 -14.10
CA THR A 331 -43.77 -25.60 -14.24
C THR A 331 -43.15 -24.23 -14.01
N GLY A 332 -42.79 -23.97 -12.76
CA GLY A 332 -41.78 -22.97 -12.40
C GLY A 332 -42.32 -21.74 -11.70
N ASN A 333 -42.17 -21.69 -10.38
CA ASN A 333 -42.33 -20.46 -9.62
C ASN A 333 -41.25 -19.44 -10.10
N PRO A 334 -41.61 -18.34 -10.77
CA PRO A 334 -40.64 -17.39 -11.31
C PRO A 334 -39.80 -16.71 -10.20
N LEU A 335 -40.33 -16.62 -8.98
CA LEU A 335 -39.64 -16.04 -7.85
C LEU A 335 -38.47 -16.92 -7.39
N ALA A 336 -38.65 -18.24 -7.43
CA ALA A 336 -37.62 -19.23 -7.16
C ALA A 336 -36.45 -19.15 -8.14
N TRP A 337 -36.76 -19.02 -9.44
CA TRP A 337 -35.74 -18.77 -10.47
C TRP A 337 -34.99 -17.47 -10.20
N PHE A 338 -35.73 -16.40 -9.91
CA PHE A 338 -35.13 -15.09 -9.64
C PHE A 338 -34.17 -15.12 -8.45
N THR A 339 -34.52 -15.76 -7.33
CA THR A 339 -33.65 -15.80 -6.15
C THR A 339 -32.34 -16.54 -6.41
N VAL A 340 -32.39 -17.67 -7.12
CA VAL A 340 -31.20 -18.45 -7.48
C VAL A 340 -30.30 -17.68 -8.44
N PHE A 341 -30.86 -17.12 -9.51
CA PHE A 341 -30.10 -16.30 -10.46
C PHE A 341 -29.46 -15.10 -9.76
N PHE A 342 -30.23 -14.41 -8.93
CA PHE A 342 -29.75 -13.28 -8.16
C PHE A 342 -28.60 -13.69 -7.24
N GLN A 343 -28.71 -14.82 -6.55
CA GLN A 343 -27.67 -15.30 -5.67
C GLN A 343 -26.37 -15.65 -6.42
N ALA A 344 -26.47 -16.37 -7.54
CA ALA A 344 -25.32 -16.66 -8.40
C ALA A 344 -24.66 -15.35 -8.89
N PHE A 345 -25.48 -14.38 -9.27
CA PHE A 345 -25.03 -13.05 -9.71
C PHE A 345 -24.34 -12.26 -8.59
N VAL A 346 -24.83 -12.33 -7.35
CA VAL A 346 -24.17 -11.72 -6.18
C VAL A 346 -22.78 -12.30 -5.96
N VAL A 347 -22.63 -13.62 -6.06
CA VAL A 347 -21.33 -14.30 -5.88
C VAL A 347 -20.34 -13.87 -6.95
N VAL A 348 -20.72 -14.03 -8.22
CA VAL A 348 -19.87 -13.64 -9.37
C VAL A 348 -19.54 -12.16 -9.30
N GLY A 349 -20.54 -11.36 -8.94
CA GLY A 349 -20.41 -9.93 -8.81
C GLY A 349 -19.43 -9.48 -7.75
N ASN A 350 -19.53 -10.02 -6.53
CA ASN A 350 -18.59 -9.71 -5.46
C ASN A 350 -17.19 -10.20 -5.79
N ALA A 351 -17.03 -11.38 -6.42
CA ALA A 351 -15.73 -11.85 -6.89
C ALA A 351 -15.12 -10.90 -7.91
N ALA A 352 -15.90 -10.43 -8.88
CA ALA A 352 -15.47 -9.42 -9.85
C ALA A 352 -15.07 -8.10 -9.18
N VAL A 353 -15.84 -7.63 -8.19
CA VAL A 353 -15.52 -6.43 -7.41
C VAL A 353 -14.19 -6.58 -6.67
N VAL A 354 -13.95 -7.70 -6.01
CA VAL A 354 -12.67 -7.97 -5.33
C VAL A 354 -11.51 -7.99 -6.32
N LEU A 355 -11.71 -8.59 -7.49
CA LEU A 355 -10.71 -8.60 -8.55
C LEU A 355 -10.40 -7.17 -9.05
N LEU A 356 -11.42 -6.32 -9.19
CA LEU A 356 -11.26 -4.92 -9.59
C LEU A 356 -10.58 -4.07 -8.50
N LEU A 357 -11.03 -4.19 -7.25
CA LEU A 357 -10.48 -3.46 -6.09
C LEU A 357 -9.06 -3.87 -5.73
N SER A 358 -8.66 -5.11 -6.05
CA SER A 358 -7.29 -5.59 -5.83
C SER A 358 -6.30 -5.09 -6.88
N GLY A 359 -6.76 -4.53 -8.00
CA GLY A 359 -5.93 -4.26 -9.18
C GLY A 359 -5.34 -5.52 -9.82
N GLY A 360 -5.90 -6.69 -9.49
CA GLY A 360 -5.43 -7.99 -9.97
C GLY A 360 -5.47 -8.15 -11.49
N ASN A 361 -6.18 -7.31 -12.22
CA ASN A 361 -6.28 -7.45 -13.68
C ASN A 361 -5.05 -6.98 -14.47
N ARG A 362 -4.03 -6.35 -13.85
CA ARG A 362 -3.04 -5.55 -14.62
C ARG A 362 -1.57 -5.58 -14.19
N LEU A 363 -1.06 -6.66 -13.62
CA LEU A 363 0.39 -6.78 -13.43
C LEU A 363 0.99 -7.78 -14.42
N PRO A 364 1.77 -7.35 -15.43
CA PRO A 364 2.79 -8.25 -16.00
C PRO A 364 3.71 -8.65 -14.84
N GLN A 365 3.72 -9.95 -14.53
CA GLN A 365 4.59 -10.50 -13.50
C GLN A 365 6.04 -10.26 -13.93
N VAL A 366 6.75 -9.41 -13.19
CA VAL A 366 8.21 -9.45 -13.16
C VAL A 366 8.56 -10.74 -12.40
N ASN A 367 9.29 -11.65 -13.06
CA ASN A 367 9.69 -12.93 -12.48
C ASN A 367 10.39 -12.69 -11.14
N LYS A 368 9.72 -13.07 -10.05
CA LYS A 368 10.36 -13.20 -8.73
C LYS A 368 10.35 -14.67 -8.35
N GLN A 369 11.55 -15.17 -8.04
CA GLN A 369 11.78 -16.51 -7.53
C GLN A 369 11.18 -16.60 -6.11
N PRO A 370 10.35 -17.60 -5.80
CA PRO A 370 9.64 -17.65 -4.52
C PRO A 370 10.60 -18.02 -3.39
N CYS A 371 10.76 -17.13 -2.42
CA CYS A 371 11.42 -17.45 -1.15
C CYS A 371 10.38 -17.98 -0.16
N GLN A 372 10.53 -19.26 0.22
CA GLN A 372 9.78 -19.89 1.31
C GLN A 372 10.41 -19.45 2.63
N CYS A 373 9.78 -18.54 3.38
CA CYS A 373 9.78 -18.52 4.85
C CYS A 373 8.97 -17.36 5.47
N CYS A 374 8.33 -17.69 6.58
CA CYS A 374 7.74 -16.85 7.63
C CYS A 374 6.38 -16.17 7.35
N GLY A 375 5.42 -16.58 8.19
CA GLY A 375 4.03 -16.15 8.21
C GLY A 375 3.72 -14.92 9.08
N TRP A 376 2.59 -14.32 8.73
CA TRP A 376 1.65 -13.45 9.46
C TRP A 376 2.08 -12.06 9.98
N THR A 377 1.17 -11.11 9.71
CA THR A 377 1.06 -9.68 10.07
C THR A 377 1.96 -8.67 9.34
N CYS A 378 1.36 -7.81 8.49
CA CYS A 378 2.08 -6.80 7.68
C CYS A 378 1.25 -5.52 7.44
N CYS A 379 1.67 -4.47 8.13
CA CYS A 379 2.03 -3.12 7.65
C CYS A 379 1.05 -2.27 6.81
N CYS A 380 0.03 -1.73 7.46
CA CYS A 380 -0.31 -0.28 7.40
C CYS A 380 -0.65 0.24 8.81
N VAL A 381 -0.08 -0.42 9.83
CA VAL A 381 -0.12 0.09 11.19
C VAL A 381 0.88 1.23 11.21
N ARG A 382 0.42 2.44 11.49
CA ARG A 382 1.19 3.49 12.19
C ARG A 382 1.95 2.71 13.26
N LEU A 383 3.21 2.33 12.98
CA LEU A 383 4.03 1.52 13.89
C LEU A 383 3.91 2.26 15.20
N ARG A 384 3.12 1.69 16.11
CA ARG A 384 3.09 2.10 17.50
C ARG A 384 4.53 1.80 17.85
N GLN A 385 5.38 2.83 17.77
CA GLN A 385 6.82 2.73 17.92
C GLN A 385 6.97 1.85 19.14
N SER A 386 7.33 0.59 18.93
CA SER A 386 7.74 -0.26 20.02
C SER A 386 8.88 0.54 20.56
N ARG A 387 8.69 1.18 21.73
CA ARG A 387 9.70 1.98 22.40
C ARG A 387 10.94 1.13 22.28
N ALA A 388 11.87 1.55 21.41
CA ALA A 388 13.08 0.79 21.20
C ALA A 388 13.64 0.64 22.61
N VAL A 389 13.94 -0.60 23.02
CA VAL A 389 14.61 -0.82 24.29
C VAL A 389 15.81 0.12 24.24
N PRO A 390 15.89 1.13 25.12
CA PRO A 390 16.91 2.16 25.00
C PRO A 390 18.24 1.42 25.06
N ALA A 391 18.94 1.37 23.93
CA ALA A 391 20.29 0.86 23.91
C ALA A 391 21.06 1.64 24.97
N LYS A 392 21.82 0.95 25.82
CA LYS A 392 22.54 1.56 26.94
C LYS A 392 23.24 2.83 26.45
N GLU A 393 22.99 3.95 27.12
CA GLU A 393 23.63 5.24 26.77
C GLU A 393 25.14 5.02 26.74
N PRO A 394 25.83 5.38 25.65
CA PRO A 394 27.27 5.23 25.59
C PRO A 394 27.94 6.05 26.70
N ASP A 395 29.05 5.55 27.23
CA ASP A 395 29.84 6.25 28.25
C ASP A 395 30.69 7.34 27.58
N TRP A 396 30.05 8.43 27.18
CA TRP A 396 30.71 9.57 26.55
C TRP A 396 31.36 10.47 27.58
N SER A 397 32.54 11.03 27.24
CA SER A 397 33.06 12.15 28.01
C SER A 397 32.11 13.36 27.92
N PRO A 398 32.05 14.23 28.95
CA PRO A 398 31.14 15.38 28.95
C PRO A 398 31.27 16.27 27.69
N LEU A 399 32.51 16.52 27.24
CA LEU A 399 32.78 17.32 26.03
C LEU A 399 32.32 16.61 24.75
N TRP A 400 32.43 15.29 24.69
CA TRP A 400 31.94 14.51 23.56
C TRP A 400 30.41 14.60 23.47
N LYS A 401 29.74 14.40 24.61
CA LYS A 401 28.27 14.50 24.72
C LYS A 401 27.78 15.89 24.33
N GLU A 402 28.40 16.94 24.86
CA GLU A 402 28.07 18.33 24.50
C GLU A 402 28.18 18.56 22.99
N LYS A 403 29.27 18.09 22.36
CA LYS A 403 29.45 18.22 20.91
C LYS A 403 28.43 17.41 20.11
N VAL A 404 28.06 16.21 20.56
CA VAL A 404 27.03 15.37 19.94
C VAL A 404 25.67 16.06 20.00
N GLU A 405 25.30 16.60 21.17
CA GLU A 405 24.05 17.33 21.38
C GLU A 405 23.99 18.60 20.54
N GLU A 406 25.09 19.36 20.50
CA GLU A 406 25.23 20.53 19.65
C GLU A 406 25.03 20.17 18.17
N LEU A 407 25.77 19.16 17.67
CA LEU A 407 25.68 18.72 16.28
C LEU A 407 24.29 18.21 15.90
N ALA A 408 23.60 17.54 16.84
CA ALA A 408 22.23 17.08 16.67
C ALA A 408 21.20 18.22 16.58
N LEU A 409 21.53 19.45 16.97
CA LEU A 409 20.66 20.62 16.85
C LEU A 409 20.89 21.41 15.55
N ARG A 410 21.87 21.04 14.74
CA ARG A 410 22.25 21.77 13.51
C ARG A 410 21.46 21.33 12.27
N GLY A 411 20.15 21.15 12.41
CA GLY A 411 19.25 20.99 11.27
C GLY A 411 18.86 22.34 10.66
N ILE A 412 18.55 22.32 9.36
CA ILE A 412 18.01 23.48 8.63
C ILE A 412 16.59 23.16 8.17
N THR A 413 15.74 24.17 8.07
CA THR A 413 14.40 24.00 7.49
C THR A 413 14.50 23.89 5.97
N LEU A 414 13.52 23.22 5.34
CA LEU A 414 13.40 23.19 3.89
C LEU A 414 13.26 24.59 3.30
N ARG A 415 12.59 25.52 4.00
CA ARG A 415 12.55 26.92 3.59
C ARG A 415 13.95 27.54 3.51
N SER A 416 14.79 27.31 4.52
CA SER A 416 16.14 27.88 4.57
C SER A 416 17.05 27.28 3.50
N ASP A 417 16.90 25.99 3.21
CA ASP A 417 17.61 25.31 2.10
C ASP A 417 17.21 25.89 0.73
N LEU A 418 15.92 26.14 0.50
CA LEU A 418 15.46 26.81 -0.72
C LEU A 418 15.89 28.27 -0.82
N LEU A 419 15.90 29.00 0.31
CA LEU A 419 16.41 30.38 0.34
C LEU A 419 17.91 30.45 0.07
N PHE A 420 18.69 29.48 0.57
CA PHE A 420 20.10 29.32 0.25
C PHE A 420 20.29 29.21 -1.26
N CYS A 421 19.53 28.32 -1.91
CA CYS A 421 19.60 28.14 -3.37
C CYS A 421 19.24 29.43 -4.11
N GLN A 422 18.09 30.03 -3.78
CA GLN A 422 17.56 31.18 -4.51
C GLN A 422 18.41 32.45 -4.36
N ARG A 423 18.91 32.72 -3.15
CA ARG A 423 19.53 34.01 -2.82
C ARG A 423 21.04 33.97 -2.82
N GLU A 424 21.61 32.91 -2.25
CA GLU A 424 23.03 32.85 -2.01
C GLU A 424 23.73 32.10 -3.16
N LEU A 425 23.27 30.90 -3.48
CA LEU A 425 23.93 30.02 -4.45
C LEU A 425 23.95 30.59 -5.88
N PHE A 426 22.81 31.07 -6.39
CA PHE A 426 22.74 31.66 -7.75
C PHE A 426 23.40 33.03 -7.85
N SER A 427 23.71 33.68 -6.73
CA SER A 427 24.30 35.03 -6.67
C SER A 427 25.79 35.02 -6.33
N MET A 428 26.44 33.86 -6.32
CA MET A 428 27.84 33.74 -5.90
C MET A 428 28.78 34.55 -6.84
N PRO A 429 29.58 35.49 -6.31
CA PRO A 429 30.47 36.30 -7.13
C PRO A 429 31.52 35.44 -7.85
N GLY A 430 31.63 35.61 -9.17
CA GLY A 430 32.62 34.91 -10.00
C GLY A 430 32.42 33.39 -10.09
N TRP A 431 31.23 32.88 -9.77
CA TRP A 431 30.88 31.48 -9.94
C TRP A 431 29.43 31.34 -10.38
N GLN A 432 29.21 30.66 -11.51
CA GLN A 432 27.86 30.36 -11.98
C GLN A 432 27.54 28.90 -11.66
N TYR A 433 26.60 28.68 -10.75
CA TYR A 433 26.12 27.34 -10.44
C TYR A 433 25.35 26.74 -11.63
N VAL A 434 25.69 25.51 -12.00
CA VAL A 434 25.07 24.72 -13.07
C VAL A 434 24.52 23.42 -12.45
N PRO A 435 23.18 23.31 -12.27
CA PRO A 435 22.56 22.24 -11.49
C PRO A 435 22.92 20.80 -11.88
N CYS A 436 23.15 20.54 -13.17
CA CYS A 436 23.45 19.21 -13.69
C CYS A 436 24.92 18.81 -13.61
N GLU A 437 25.83 19.79 -13.48
CA GLU A 437 27.28 19.57 -13.52
C GLU A 437 27.89 19.65 -12.11
N HIS A 438 27.44 20.63 -11.32
CA HIS A 438 28.01 20.89 -10.00
C HIS A 438 27.51 19.92 -8.94
N LYS A 439 28.49 19.26 -8.31
CA LYS A 439 28.31 18.30 -7.24
C LYS A 439 28.17 19.02 -5.91
N THR A 440 27.73 18.29 -4.89
CA THR A 440 27.59 18.85 -3.54
C THR A 440 28.92 19.38 -3.00
N ARG A 441 30.04 18.71 -3.30
CA ARG A 441 31.38 19.21 -2.94
C ARG A 441 31.70 20.58 -3.57
N ASP A 442 31.24 20.84 -4.79
CA ASP A 442 31.50 22.11 -5.48
C ASP A 442 30.73 23.23 -4.79
N VAL A 443 29.46 22.98 -4.43
CA VAL A 443 28.64 23.90 -3.64
C VAL A 443 29.23 24.16 -2.26
N VAL A 444 29.76 23.14 -1.59
CA VAL A 444 30.45 23.30 -0.30
C VAL A 444 31.65 24.25 -0.44
N ARG A 445 32.50 24.01 -1.44
CA ARG A 445 33.74 24.77 -1.68
C ARG A 445 33.49 26.19 -2.18
N ARG A 446 32.50 26.38 -3.06
CA ARG A 446 32.29 27.63 -3.78
C ARG A 446 31.23 28.53 -3.15
N ALA A 447 30.30 27.99 -2.36
CA ALA A 447 29.26 28.77 -1.71
C ALA A 447 29.33 28.68 -0.18
N ILE A 448 29.23 27.47 0.39
CA ILE A 448 29.06 27.32 1.85
C ILE A 448 30.27 27.84 2.62
N ILE A 449 31.48 27.39 2.28
CA ILE A 449 32.72 27.83 2.95
C ILE A 449 32.92 29.35 2.83
N PRO A 450 32.85 29.98 1.63
CA PRO A 450 32.98 31.42 1.51
C PRO A 450 31.95 32.21 2.34
N LEU A 451 30.68 31.79 2.31
CA LEU A 451 29.61 32.47 3.06
C LEU A 451 29.89 32.43 4.56
N THR A 452 30.27 31.28 5.11
CA THR A 452 30.47 31.15 6.56
C THR A 452 31.89 31.50 7.03
N SER A 453 32.78 31.93 6.12
CA SER A 453 34.20 32.20 6.42
C SER A 453 34.45 33.24 7.50
N LYS A 454 33.59 34.26 7.60
CA LYS A 454 33.72 35.32 8.61
C LYS A 454 33.37 34.82 10.02
N GLU A 455 32.44 33.89 10.12
CA GLU A 455 31.95 33.34 11.39
C GLU A 455 32.67 32.05 11.78
N GLU A 456 33.39 31.44 10.83
CA GLU A 456 34.12 30.18 11.00
C GLU A 456 33.23 29.06 11.56
N SER A 457 31.97 29.05 11.12
CA SER A 457 30.92 28.19 11.64
C SER A 457 30.29 27.31 10.54
N SER A 458 29.44 26.37 10.94
CA SER A 458 28.62 25.63 9.97
C SER A 458 27.48 26.51 9.44
N TYR A 459 27.04 26.24 8.22
CA TYR A 459 25.94 27.01 7.61
C TYR A 459 24.68 27.02 8.48
N ALA A 460 24.36 25.88 9.08
CA ALA A 460 23.18 25.71 9.91
C ALA A 460 23.11 26.67 11.13
N VAL A 461 24.25 27.09 11.68
CA VAL A 461 24.30 28.03 12.81
C VAL A 461 24.71 29.45 12.39
N SER A 462 25.03 29.65 11.11
CA SER A 462 25.50 30.93 10.59
C SER A 462 24.39 31.97 10.44
N MET A 463 24.75 33.25 10.32
CA MET A 463 23.77 34.32 10.03
C MET A 463 23.02 34.14 8.70
N PHE A 464 23.54 33.33 7.78
CA PHE A 464 22.92 33.04 6.48
C PHE A 464 21.74 32.09 6.61
N ASN A 465 21.71 31.24 7.65
CA ASN A 465 20.52 30.48 8.02
C ASN A 465 19.53 31.35 8.81
N ARG A 466 18.72 32.14 8.09
CA ARG A 466 17.83 33.15 8.68
C ARG A 466 16.76 32.61 9.63
N GLU A 467 16.42 31.31 9.57
CA GLU A 467 15.46 30.69 10.50
C GLU A 467 16.11 30.08 11.75
N GLY A 468 17.44 30.17 11.83
CA GLY A 468 18.27 29.58 12.87
C GLY A 468 18.38 28.06 12.76
N SER A 469 19.34 27.49 13.50
CA SER A 469 19.45 26.04 13.63
C SER A 469 18.23 25.47 14.34
N ARG A 470 17.78 24.29 13.91
CA ARG A 470 16.64 23.59 14.48
C ARG A 470 16.98 22.12 14.65
N ARG A 471 16.38 21.50 15.66
CA ARG A 471 16.43 20.05 15.78
C ARG A 471 15.87 19.41 14.50
N PRO A 472 16.63 18.55 13.80
CA PRO A 472 16.18 17.90 12.59
C PRO A 472 15.12 16.84 12.90
N GLN A 473 14.20 16.69 11.96
CA GLN A 473 13.22 15.61 11.92
C GLN A 473 13.68 14.49 10.98
N VAL A 474 14.62 14.82 10.09
CA VAL A 474 15.13 13.94 9.06
C VAL A 474 16.64 14.09 8.98
N MET A 475 17.37 12.98 9.09
CA MET A 475 18.78 12.93 8.71
C MET A 475 18.89 12.52 7.25
N VAL A 476 19.75 13.21 6.49
CA VAL A 476 19.97 12.92 5.07
C VAL A 476 21.34 12.29 4.89
N THR A 477 21.35 11.03 4.48
CA THR A 477 22.57 10.35 4.01
C THR A 477 22.70 10.59 2.51
N HIS A 478 23.82 11.18 2.11
CA HIS A 478 24.13 11.50 0.73
C HIS A 478 25.63 11.38 0.44
N ASN A 479 26.00 11.27 -0.84
CA ASN A 479 27.38 11.31 -1.28
C ASN A 479 27.71 12.70 -1.83
N TRP A 480 28.85 13.26 -1.44
CA TRP A 480 29.29 14.58 -1.93
C TRP A 480 29.62 14.60 -3.42
N GLY A 481 29.84 13.42 -4.01
CA GLY A 481 29.98 13.23 -5.44
C GLY A 481 28.66 13.34 -6.22
N ASN A 482 27.51 13.35 -5.54
CA ASN A 482 26.20 13.52 -6.17
C ASN A 482 26.03 14.97 -6.64
N CYS A 483 25.31 15.16 -7.75
CA CYS A 483 24.84 16.47 -8.18
C CYS A 483 24.07 17.13 -7.03
N PHE A 484 24.37 18.39 -6.72
CA PHE A 484 23.72 19.07 -5.59
C PHE A 484 22.20 19.21 -5.80
N LYS A 485 21.79 19.41 -7.05
CA LYS A 485 20.39 19.38 -7.46
C LYS A 485 19.67 18.10 -7.04
N ASP A 486 20.29 16.93 -7.22
CA ASP A 486 19.65 15.64 -6.91
C ASP A 486 19.51 15.43 -5.40
N LEU A 487 20.48 15.92 -4.60
CA LEU A 487 20.37 15.96 -3.15
C LEU A 487 19.15 16.80 -2.74
N LEU A 488 19.04 18.02 -3.24
CA LEU A 488 17.93 18.92 -2.94
C LEU A 488 16.60 18.34 -3.43
N ALA A 489 16.57 17.76 -4.62
CA ALA A 489 15.40 17.09 -5.17
C ALA A 489 14.97 15.90 -4.30
N ALA A 490 15.89 15.11 -3.77
CA ALA A 490 15.59 14.02 -2.87
C ALA A 490 14.97 14.50 -1.55
N VAL A 491 15.48 15.61 -1.00
CA VAL A 491 14.92 16.28 0.19
C VAL A 491 13.51 16.82 -0.09
N ILE A 492 13.30 17.46 -1.24
CA ILE A 492 12.00 18.00 -1.65
C ILE A 492 10.99 16.87 -1.88
N SER A 493 11.39 15.80 -2.57
CA SER A 493 10.55 14.63 -2.77
C SER A 493 10.27 13.89 -1.49
N ASP A 494 11.17 13.95 -0.51
CA ASP A 494 10.86 13.49 0.83
C ASP A 494 9.76 14.32 1.49
N ALA A 495 9.88 15.65 1.49
CA ALA A 495 8.89 16.56 2.05
C ALA A 495 7.51 16.40 1.37
N LEU A 496 7.49 16.18 0.05
CA LEU A 496 6.30 15.94 -0.76
C LEU A 496 5.76 14.49 -0.67
N GLN A 497 6.49 13.58 -0.01
CA GLN A 497 6.16 12.15 0.07
C GLN A 497 6.12 11.45 -1.30
N GLU A 498 7.01 11.87 -2.20
CA GLU A 498 7.25 11.24 -3.49
C GLU A 498 8.33 10.15 -3.38
N CYS A 499 8.16 9.04 -4.09
CA CYS A 499 9.19 7.99 -4.13
C CYS A 499 10.38 8.45 -4.98
N SER A 500 10.10 9.05 -6.14
CA SER A 500 11.08 9.56 -7.09
C SER A 500 11.38 11.05 -6.86
N PHE A 501 12.62 11.46 -7.13
CA PHE A 501 13.01 12.87 -7.13
C PHE A 501 13.17 13.53 -8.50
N SER A 502 13.00 12.78 -9.60
CA SER A 502 13.14 13.32 -10.96
C SER A 502 12.31 14.58 -11.23
N LEU A 503 11.03 14.58 -10.84
CA LEU A 503 10.13 15.70 -11.06
C LEU A 503 10.57 16.93 -10.26
N ALA A 504 10.97 16.72 -9.00
CA ALA A 504 11.52 17.80 -8.17
C ALA A 504 12.82 18.34 -8.75
N ALA A 505 13.72 17.46 -9.23
CA ALA A 505 14.98 17.84 -9.86
C ALA A 505 14.75 18.73 -11.09
N ARG A 506 13.76 18.39 -11.94
CA ARG A 506 13.43 19.25 -13.09
C ARG A 506 12.79 20.55 -12.72
N LEU A 507 11.85 20.55 -11.78
CA LEU A 507 11.24 21.79 -11.33
C LEU A 507 12.26 22.72 -10.67
N LEU A 508 13.33 22.19 -10.07
CA LEU A 508 14.46 23.01 -9.59
C LEU A 508 15.20 23.73 -10.73
N GLU A 509 15.25 23.14 -11.92
CA GLU A 509 15.87 23.75 -13.11
C GLU A 509 14.91 24.69 -13.85
N ASP A 510 13.68 24.22 -14.10
CA ASP A 510 12.75 24.85 -15.03
C ASP A 510 11.86 25.91 -14.35
N ASP A 511 11.43 25.67 -13.10
CA ASP A 511 10.45 26.52 -12.41
C ASP A 511 10.55 26.41 -10.88
N PHE A 512 11.64 26.97 -10.36
CA PHE A 512 11.95 26.96 -8.93
C PHE A 512 10.84 27.63 -8.08
N ASP A 513 10.24 28.71 -8.58
CA ASP A 513 9.19 29.45 -7.89
C ASP A 513 7.91 28.61 -7.74
N PHE A 514 7.53 27.87 -8.80
CA PHE A 514 6.40 26.95 -8.73
C PHE A 514 6.62 25.87 -7.66
N LEU A 515 7.83 25.31 -7.58
CA LEU A 515 8.17 24.31 -6.58
C LEU A 515 8.07 24.87 -5.15
N CYS A 516 8.54 26.10 -4.93
CA CYS A 516 8.41 26.79 -3.65
C CYS A 516 6.94 27.02 -3.27
N GLN A 517 6.10 27.46 -4.22
CA GLN A 517 4.66 27.64 -3.99
C GLN A 517 3.97 26.31 -3.66
N LEU A 518 4.36 25.22 -4.31
CA LEU A 518 3.84 23.89 -4.02
C LEU A 518 4.17 23.44 -2.60
N LEU A 519 5.43 23.61 -2.19
CA LEU A 519 5.88 23.28 -0.83
C LEU A 519 5.21 24.16 0.24
N ALA A 520 4.95 25.43 -0.09
CA ALA A 520 4.19 26.33 0.78
C ALA A 520 2.74 25.85 0.94
N LYS A 521 2.07 25.51 -0.18
CA LYS A 521 0.69 24.99 -0.18
C LYS A 521 0.57 23.64 0.53
N SER A 522 1.61 22.80 0.48
CA SER A 522 1.64 21.53 1.21
C SER A 522 1.95 21.69 2.70
N GLY A 523 2.35 22.89 3.14
CA GLY A 523 2.69 23.16 4.54
C GLY A 523 3.97 22.45 4.98
N ARG A 524 4.87 22.12 4.05
CA ARG A 524 6.09 21.31 4.32
C ARG A 524 7.37 22.12 4.39
N LEU A 525 7.32 23.42 4.14
CA LEU A 525 8.49 24.32 4.23
C LEU A 525 9.15 24.34 5.62
N GLY A 526 8.42 23.98 6.68
CA GLY A 526 8.93 23.90 8.04
C GLY A 526 9.57 22.56 8.41
N ASP A 527 9.56 21.58 7.50
CA ASP A 527 10.27 20.32 7.72
C ASP A 527 11.77 20.60 7.88
N THR A 528 12.40 19.98 8.88
CA THR A 528 13.80 20.23 9.24
C THR A 528 14.69 19.03 8.92
N TYR A 529 15.78 19.28 8.21
CA TYR A 529 16.72 18.29 7.70
C TYR A 529 18.12 18.51 8.27
N TRP A 530 18.78 17.43 8.65
CA TRP A 530 20.20 17.40 8.93
C TRP A 530 20.93 16.90 7.69
N ILE A 531 21.74 17.76 7.08
CA ILE A 531 22.49 17.49 5.85
C ILE A 531 23.93 17.85 6.16
N CYS A 532 24.87 16.91 6.03
CA CYS A 532 26.24 17.11 6.53
C CYS A 532 26.94 18.30 5.87
N ALA A 533 26.64 18.61 4.59
CA ALA A 533 27.15 19.80 3.89
C ALA A 533 26.82 21.12 4.62
N PHE A 534 25.65 21.21 5.27
CA PHE A 534 25.21 22.41 5.98
C PHE A 534 25.44 22.34 7.50
N ALA A 535 25.37 21.14 8.09
CA ALA A 535 25.41 20.96 9.54
C ALA A 535 26.83 20.92 10.12
N VAL A 536 27.79 20.37 9.37
CA VAL A 536 29.19 20.25 9.79
C VAL A 536 29.92 21.57 9.58
N ASN A 537 30.77 21.94 10.55
CA ASN A 537 31.64 23.11 10.42
C ASN A 537 32.78 22.82 9.43
N GLN A 538 32.59 23.24 8.18
CA GLN A 538 33.55 23.02 7.11
C GLN A 538 34.91 23.69 7.38
N HIS A 539 34.95 24.74 8.20
CA HIS A 539 36.19 25.44 8.59
C HIS A 539 37.06 24.66 9.54
N ALA A 540 36.46 23.76 10.34
CA ALA A 540 37.17 22.87 11.24
C ALA A 540 37.58 21.55 10.56
N CYS A 541 37.20 21.32 9.30
CA CYS A 541 37.40 20.04 8.63
C CYS A 541 38.24 20.14 7.36
N ILE A 542 37.86 20.98 6.41
CA ILE A 542 38.39 20.88 5.04
C ILE A 542 38.80 22.22 4.41
N CYS A 543 38.54 23.37 5.02
CA CYS A 543 38.54 24.64 4.29
C CYS A 543 39.92 25.12 3.78
N HIS A 544 41.02 24.81 4.49
CA HIS A 544 42.38 25.26 4.11
C HIS A 544 43.11 24.39 3.09
N SER A 545 42.56 23.23 2.72
CA SER A 545 43.20 22.32 1.77
C SER A 545 42.25 21.92 0.65
N ASN A 546 42.72 22.07 -0.58
CA ASN A 546 42.04 21.55 -1.76
C ASN A 546 43.06 20.96 -2.75
N PRO A 547 43.56 19.75 -2.49
CA PRO A 547 44.57 19.15 -3.37
C PRO A 547 44.02 18.71 -4.74
N TYR A 548 42.71 18.43 -4.85
CA TYR A 548 42.17 17.72 -6.01
C TYR A 548 40.79 18.19 -6.51
N ASP A 549 39.99 18.90 -5.72
CA ASP A 549 38.63 19.26 -6.15
C ASP A 549 38.69 20.42 -7.16
N ARG A 550 38.24 20.12 -8.39
CA ARG A 550 38.18 21.06 -9.50
C ARG A 550 36.74 21.34 -9.88
N ASP A 551 36.48 22.57 -10.31
CA ASP A 551 35.21 22.92 -10.92
C ASP A 551 35.03 22.09 -12.21
N PRO A 552 33.91 21.37 -12.37
CA PRO A 552 33.70 20.47 -13.51
C PRO A 552 33.62 21.20 -14.86
N ILE A 553 33.37 22.51 -14.87
CA ILE A 553 33.20 23.31 -16.09
C ILE A 553 34.50 24.02 -16.44
N THR A 554 35.09 24.75 -15.48
CA THR A 554 36.33 25.50 -15.74
C THR A 554 37.59 24.65 -15.60
N ASN A 555 37.49 23.49 -14.94
CA ASN A 555 38.60 22.62 -14.56
C ASN A 555 39.64 23.29 -13.65
N GLU A 556 39.31 24.45 -13.07
CA GLU A 556 40.14 25.16 -12.10
C GLU A 556 40.00 24.56 -10.71
N LEU A 557 41.05 24.63 -9.90
CA LEU A 557 40.96 24.24 -8.50
C LEU A 557 40.03 25.20 -7.74
N HIS A 558 39.16 24.66 -6.91
CA HIS A 558 38.36 25.50 -6.01
C HIS A 558 39.26 26.29 -5.05
N PRO A 559 38.89 27.54 -4.71
CA PRO A 559 39.68 28.36 -3.81
C PRO A 559 39.74 27.76 -2.40
N VAL A 560 40.86 27.98 -1.73
CA VAL A 560 41.03 27.65 -0.31
C VAL A 560 40.60 28.84 0.57
N CYS A 561 40.08 28.54 1.75
CA CYS A 561 39.69 29.57 2.71
C CYS A 561 40.92 30.17 3.41
N ASN A 562 40.87 31.46 3.73
CA ASN A 562 41.90 32.18 4.48
C ASN A 562 41.47 32.48 5.93
N CYS A 563 40.49 31.74 6.46
CA CYS A 563 40.03 31.92 7.83
C CYS A 563 41.08 31.44 8.84
N SER A 564 40.92 31.84 10.10
CA SER A 564 41.86 31.56 11.19
C SER A 564 41.69 30.19 11.86
N SER A 565 40.61 29.48 11.53
CA SER A 565 40.35 28.12 12.00
C SER A 565 41.50 27.17 11.69
N VAL A 566 41.54 26.05 12.40
CA VAL A 566 42.50 24.97 12.13
C VAL A 566 41.71 23.72 11.79
N ASN A 567 41.98 23.13 10.61
CA ASN A 567 41.42 21.83 10.24
C ASN A 567 41.87 20.78 11.27
N ILE A 568 40.90 20.13 11.91
CA ILE A 568 41.14 19.14 12.95
C ILE A 568 41.53 17.82 12.29
N ILE A 569 42.74 17.36 12.57
CA ILE A 569 43.24 16.06 12.13
C ILE A 569 42.93 15.05 13.25
N ASP A 570 42.20 14.00 12.91
CA ASP A 570 41.69 13.01 13.87
C ASP A 570 41.98 11.58 13.39
N PRO A 571 43.25 11.17 13.36
CA PRO A 571 43.67 9.92 12.74
C PRO A 571 43.17 8.68 13.49
N ASP A 572 42.86 8.81 14.78
CA ASP A 572 42.38 7.73 15.63
C ASP A 572 40.85 7.76 15.84
N GLY A 573 40.17 8.79 15.34
CA GLY A 573 38.74 8.98 15.48
C GLY A 573 38.29 9.28 16.91
N ARG A 574 39.18 9.78 17.77
CA ARG A 574 38.90 10.01 19.21
C ARG A 574 38.87 11.48 19.60
N SER A 575 39.22 12.38 18.69
CA SER A 575 39.21 13.82 18.97
C SER A 575 37.81 14.30 19.36
N THR A 576 37.69 14.90 20.55
CA THR A 576 36.44 15.56 20.99
C THR A 576 36.09 16.76 20.12
N SER A 577 37.09 17.36 19.46
CA SER A 577 36.91 18.55 18.63
C SER A 577 36.48 18.21 17.20
N SER A 578 36.80 17.01 16.70
CA SER A 578 36.37 16.53 15.38
C SER A 578 34.85 16.34 15.36
N GLU A 579 34.15 16.85 14.35
CA GLU A 579 32.69 16.67 14.22
C GLU A 579 32.34 15.40 13.43
N ILE A 580 33.23 14.94 12.55
CA ILE A 580 32.98 13.85 11.60
C ILE A 580 32.95 12.49 12.32
N ASN A 581 33.74 12.33 13.38
CA ASN A 581 33.80 11.07 14.15
C ASN A 581 32.57 10.81 15.03
N LYS A 582 31.66 11.80 15.17
CA LYS A 582 30.48 11.79 16.05
C LYS A 582 29.17 11.42 15.36
N PHE A 583 29.18 11.07 14.07
CA PHE A 583 27.93 10.86 13.33
C PHE A 583 27.08 9.73 13.93
N ASP A 584 27.68 8.59 14.26
CA ASP A 584 26.98 7.45 14.87
C ASP A 584 26.30 7.85 16.20
N ASP A 585 27.02 8.61 17.03
CA ASP A 585 26.54 9.08 18.33
C ASP A 585 25.44 10.16 18.19
N MET A 586 25.59 11.04 17.20
CA MET A 586 24.58 12.03 16.84
C MET A 586 23.31 11.36 16.32
N MET A 587 23.44 10.32 15.50
CA MET A 587 22.31 9.49 15.07
C MET A 587 21.63 8.80 16.25
N TYR A 588 22.41 8.23 17.18
CA TYR A 588 21.89 7.65 18.41
C TYR A 588 21.10 8.68 19.22
N HIS A 589 21.64 9.89 19.39
CA HIS A 589 20.96 10.98 20.10
C HIS A 589 19.66 11.40 19.41
N LEU A 590 19.67 11.54 18.07
CA LEU A 590 18.47 11.85 17.28
C LEU A 590 17.40 10.76 17.36
N ALA A 591 17.80 9.48 17.32
CA ALA A 591 16.89 8.35 17.43
C ALA A 591 16.27 8.25 18.83
N GLY A 592 17.09 8.43 19.88
CA GLY A 592 16.67 8.36 21.29
C GLY A 592 15.67 9.44 21.68
N ALA A 593 15.77 10.62 21.06
CA ALA A 593 14.80 11.68 21.24
C ALA A 593 13.43 11.43 20.59
N GLY A 594 13.35 10.44 19.70
CA GLY A 594 12.15 10.05 19.01
C GLY A 594 11.84 10.92 17.78
N GLY A 595 11.29 10.28 16.76
CA GLY A 595 10.71 10.96 15.60
C GLY A 595 11.70 11.34 14.49
N CYS A 596 13.02 11.28 14.73
CA CYS A 596 13.99 11.43 13.64
C CYS A 596 13.99 10.19 12.73
N ARG A 597 13.93 10.42 11.42
CA ARG A 597 13.97 9.39 10.37
C ARG A 597 15.15 9.65 9.43
N GLN A 598 15.51 8.69 8.59
CA GLN A 598 16.59 8.84 7.60
C GLN A 598 16.02 8.91 6.19
N VAL A 599 16.56 9.82 5.39
CA VAL A 599 16.41 9.85 3.93
C VAL A 599 17.75 9.51 3.31
N ILE A 600 17.73 8.58 2.36
CA ILE A 600 18.91 8.16 1.61
C ILE A 600 18.78 8.74 0.21
N ALA A 601 19.52 9.81 -0.07
CA ALA A 601 19.48 10.55 -1.32
C ALA A 601 20.51 9.96 -2.31
N VAL A 602 20.04 9.09 -3.20
CA VAL A 602 20.90 8.31 -4.11
C VAL A 602 20.90 8.89 -5.51
N ASP A 603 22.08 9.10 -6.06
CA ASP A 603 22.30 9.57 -7.42
C ASP A 603 21.93 8.51 -8.48
N GLU A 604 21.85 8.93 -9.75
CA GLU A 604 21.56 8.02 -10.85
C GLU A 604 22.60 6.90 -11.01
N SER A 605 23.84 7.12 -10.56
CA SER A 605 24.87 6.10 -10.64
C SER A 605 24.77 5.03 -9.55
N LEU A 606 24.01 5.30 -8.48
CA LEU A 606 23.97 4.52 -7.24
C LEU A 606 25.32 4.48 -6.50
N ASP A 607 26.21 5.45 -6.75
CA ASP A 607 27.56 5.48 -6.18
C ASP A 607 27.57 5.75 -4.68
N LEU A 608 26.46 6.26 -4.13
CA LEU A 608 26.27 6.35 -2.68
C LEU A 608 26.55 5.03 -1.97
N PHE A 609 26.11 3.89 -2.53
CA PHE A 609 26.34 2.56 -1.95
C PHE A 609 27.79 2.08 -2.07
N ARG A 610 28.65 2.82 -2.77
CA ARG A 610 30.10 2.58 -2.85
C ARG A 610 30.90 3.48 -1.92
N ARG A 611 30.23 4.29 -1.09
CA ARG A 611 30.87 5.14 -0.08
C ARG A 611 30.75 4.49 1.29
N ALA A 612 31.90 4.19 1.90
CA ALA A 612 31.96 3.48 3.18
C ALA A 612 31.18 4.23 4.28
N TRP A 613 31.33 5.56 4.35
CA TRP A 613 30.60 6.42 5.30
C TRP A 613 29.08 6.33 5.11
N CYS A 614 28.58 6.49 3.88
CA CYS A 614 27.14 6.45 3.61
C CYS A 614 26.53 5.09 3.98
N VAL A 615 27.24 3.99 3.68
CA VAL A 615 26.78 2.64 4.02
C VAL A 615 26.80 2.40 5.53
N ALA A 616 27.80 2.92 6.25
CA ALA A 616 27.83 2.88 7.71
C ALA A 616 26.62 3.63 8.31
N GLU A 617 26.31 4.84 7.84
CA GLU A 617 25.12 5.61 8.27
C GLU A 617 23.81 4.86 7.99
N ILE A 618 23.68 4.21 6.83
CA ILE A 618 22.49 3.41 6.48
C ILE A 618 22.34 2.22 7.44
N ALA A 619 23.43 1.51 7.73
CA ALA A 619 23.42 0.38 8.65
C ALA A 619 23.13 0.84 10.10
N GLU A 620 23.65 1.99 10.49
CA GLU A 620 23.48 2.55 11.83
C GLU A 620 22.04 3.02 12.06
N ALA A 621 21.44 3.73 11.10
CA ALA A 621 20.01 4.07 11.14
C ALA A 621 19.12 2.83 11.30
N LYS A 622 19.44 1.73 10.60
CA LYS A 622 18.71 0.46 10.73
C LYS A 622 18.85 -0.12 12.15
N ARG A 623 20.06 -0.12 12.70
CA ARG A 623 20.36 -0.59 14.07
C ARG A 623 19.60 0.22 15.12
N LEU A 624 19.47 1.53 14.90
CA LEU A 624 18.73 2.46 15.74
C LEU A 624 17.22 2.46 15.50
N HIS A 625 16.71 1.60 14.60
CA HIS A 625 15.31 1.55 14.20
C HIS A 625 14.75 2.88 13.68
N MET A 626 15.60 3.72 13.09
CA MET A 626 15.15 4.90 12.36
C MET A 626 14.36 4.45 11.13
N ASN A 627 13.25 5.14 10.82
CA ASN A 627 12.52 4.88 9.58
C ASN A 627 13.37 5.37 8.40
N GLN A 628 13.68 4.50 7.43
CA GLN A 628 14.54 4.83 6.30
C GLN A 628 13.72 4.97 5.02
N ALA A 629 13.95 6.05 4.27
CA ALA A 629 13.32 6.29 2.97
C ALA A 629 14.38 6.45 1.88
N LEU A 630 14.41 5.50 0.93
CA LEU A 630 15.29 5.56 -0.24
C LEU A 630 14.67 6.46 -1.33
N LYS A 631 15.39 7.50 -1.73
CA LYS A 631 14.99 8.43 -2.80
C LYS A 631 15.90 8.23 -4.00
N LEU A 632 15.30 7.97 -5.16
CA LEU A 632 15.98 7.71 -6.43
C LEU A 632 15.40 8.57 -7.54
N ALA A 633 16.19 8.79 -8.59
CA ALA A 633 15.73 9.52 -9.76
C ALA A 633 14.54 8.81 -10.41
N SER A 634 14.61 7.49 -10.63
CA SER A 634 13.52 6.74 -11.23
C SER A 634 13.56 5.26 -10.87
N ARG A 635 12.46 4.55 -11.16
CA ARG A 635 12.43 3.09 -11.09
C ARG A 635 13.35 2.44 -12.14
N ALA A 636 13.48 3.08 -13.30
CA ALA A 636 14.37 2.61 -14.36
C ALA A 636 15.82 2.54 -13.89
N THR A 637 16.25 3.48 -13.03
CA THR A 637 17.58 3.47 -12.40
C THR A 637 17.85 2.16 -11.66
N ILE A 638 16.91 1.68 -10.82
CA ILE A 638 17.05 0.38 -10.15
C ILE A 638 17.03 -0.76 -11.18
N MET A 639 16.11 -0.76 -12.14
CA MET A 639 16.04 -1.86 -13.10
C MET A 639 17.32 -2.01 -13.95
N GLN A 640 17.94 -0.89 -14.31
CA GLN A 640 19.17 -0.86 -15.08
C GLN A 640 20.40 -1.20 -14.23
N ARG A 641 20.42 -0.78 -12.96
CA ARG A 641 21.62 -0.85 -12.11
C ARG A 641 21.49 -1.74 -10.87
N ALA A 642 20.41 -2.48 -10.68
CA ALA A 642 20.23 -3.35 -9.50
C ALA A 642 21.42 -4.30 -9.29
N ARG A 643 22.00 -4.79 -10.40
CA ARG A 643 23.19 -5.66 -10.37
C ARG A 643 24.42 -4.98 -9.75
N THR A 644 24.54 -3.65 -9.80
CA THR A 644 25.67 -2.95 -9.18
C THR A 644 25.57 -2.90 -7.66
N LEU A 645 24.40 -3.22 -7.10
CA LEU A 645 24.15 -3.35 -5.67
C LEU A 645 24.31 -4.80 -5.18
N GLU A 646 24.39 -5.76 -6.10
CA GLU A 646 24.72 -7.14 -5.76
C GLU A 646 26.20 -7.22 -5.35
N ASN A 647 26.51 -8.02 -4.34
CA ASN A 647 27.88 -8.26 -3.86
C ASN A 647 28.61 -7.00 -3.36
N LEU A 648 27.88 -6.01 -2.82
CA LEU A 648 28.50 -4.90 -2.10
C LEU A 648 29.34 -5.42 -0.93
N ASP A 649 30.61 -5.04 -0.91
CA ASP A 649 31.53 -5.31 0.18
C ASP A 649 32.11 -3.99 0.69
N VAL A 650 31.92 -3.70 1.98
CA VAL A 650 32.43 -2.49 2.62
C VAL A 650 33.95 -2.32 2.49
N ARG A 651 34.72 -3.41 2.35
CA ARG A 651 36.18 -3.34 2.12
C ARG A 651 36.54 -2.75 0.76
N SER A 652 35.66 -2.90 -0.23
CA SER A 652 35.85 -2.38 -1.58
C SER A 652 35.34 -0.94 -1.75
N MET A 653 34.66 -0.39 -0.74
CA MET A 653 34.10 0.95 -0.79
C MET A 653 35.17 2.02 -0.65
N SER A 654 34.84 3.22 -1.13
CA SER A 654 35.68 4.41 -1.10
C SER A 654 35.35 5.31 0.07
N ALA A 655 36.38 5.97 0.60
CA ALA A 655 36.29 7.06 1.57
C ALA A 655 37.10 8.27 1.08
N SER A 656 37.05 9.38 1.81
CA SER A 656 37.82 10.59 1.45
C SER A 656 39.33 10.38 1.65
N SER A 657 39.70 9.54 2.62
CA SER A 657 41.06 9.05 2.84
C SER A 657 41.04 7.58 3.23
N GLU A 658 42.16 6.86 3.03
CA GLU A 658 42.28 5.47 3.47
C GLU A 658 42.20 5.34 5.01
N ALA A 659 42.68 6.33 5.76
CA ALA A 659 42.57 6.37 7.21
C ALA A 659 41.10 6.36 7.68
N ASP A 660 40.23 7.14 7.02
CA ASP A 660 38.80 7.14 7.31
C ASP A 660 38.17 5.77 7.02
N LYS A 661 38.58 5.13 5.92
CA LYS A 661 38.11 3.79 5.56
C LYS A 661 38.51 2.77 6.61
N GLU A 662 39.77 2.79 7.05
CA GLU A 662 40.27 1.93 8.12
C GLU A 662 39.52 2.17 9.43
N LEU A 663 39.24 3.42 9.78
CA LEU A 663 38.43 3.77 10.95
C LEU A 663 37.04 3.13 10.90
N ILE A 664 36.33 3.25 9.76
CA ILE A 664 35.00 2.64 9.57
C ILE A 664 35.09 1.12 9.64
N LEU A 665 36.06 0.51 8.95
CA LEU A 665 36.26 -0.94 8.96
C LEU A 665 36.56 -1.45 10.38
N ASN A 666 37.37 -0.71 11.15
CA ASN A 666 37.66 -1.03 12.55
C ASN A 666 36.42 -0.92 13.43
N LYS A 667 35.61 0.14 13.27
CA LYS A 667 34.32 0.27 13.98
C LYS A 667 33.38 -0.89 13.66
N ILE A 668 33.27 -1.27 12.39
CA ILE A 668 32.48 -2.43 11.97
C ILE A 668 33.04 -3.67 12.67
N HIS A 669 34.33 -3.95 12.56
CA HIS A 669 35.01 -5.11 13.14
C HIS A 669 34.83 -5.23 14.66
N GLN A 670 34.87 -4.11 15.38
CA GLN A 670 34.63 -4.06 16.83
C GLN A 670 33.19 -4.42 17.22
N SER A 671 32.22 -4.04 16.38
CA SER A 671 30.80 -4.30 16.65
C SER A 671 30.33 -5.67 16.13
N ARG A 672 30.90 -6.15 15.02
CA ARG A 672 30.53 -7.40 14.34
C ARG A 672 31.55 -7.82 13.29
N ASN A 673 31.46 -9.06 12.84
CA ASN A 673 32.26 -9.55 11.71
C ASN A 673 31.88 -8.84 10.39
N ILE A 674 32.85 -8.59 9.49
CA ILE A 674 32.63 -7.82 8.24
C ILE A 674 31.77 -8.60 7.25
N GLU A 675 31.94 -9.92 7.14
CA GLU A 675 31.08 -10.78 6.32
C GLU A 675 29.63 -10.71 6.80
N GLN A 676 29.41 -10.73 8.12
CA GLN A 676 28.08 -10.52 8.71
C GLN A 676 27.52 -9.14 8.36
N PHE A 677 28.31 -8.07 8.47
CA PHE A 677 27.90 -6.73 8.07
C PHE A 677 27.46 -6.67 6.60
N ASN A 678 28.24 -7.25 5.69
CA ASN A 678 27.92 -7.28 4.26
C ASN A 678 26.63 -8.08 3.99
N ALA A 679 26.42 -9.22 4.66
CA ALA A 679 25.20 -10.00 4.54
C ALA A 679 23.96 -9.22 5.05
N GLU A 680 24.10 -8.53 6.18
CA GLU A 680 23.05 -7.67 6.74
C GLU A 680 22.76 -6.48 5.82
N LEU A 681 23.78 -5.89 5.20
CA LEU A 681 23.62 -4.83 4.20
C LEU A 681 22.87 -5.32 2.97
N GLN A 682 23.20 -6.50 2.44
CA GLN A 682 22.48 -7.11 1.32
C GLN A 682 21.02 -7.37 1.67
N SER A 683 20.75 -7.90 2.87
CA SER A 683 19.37 -8.04 3.37
C SER A 683 18.67 -6.70 3.52
N LEU A 684 19.33 -5.68 4.08
CA LEU A 684 18.80 -4.34 4.23
C LEU A 684 18.40 -3.71 2.90
N ILE A 685 19.14 -3.96 1.82
CA ILE A 685 18.83 -3.43 0.49
C ILE A 685 17.71 -4.23 -0.19
N PHE A 686 17.83 -5.56 -0.22
CA PHE A 686 17.05 -6.43 -1.10
C PHE A 686 15.91 -7.21 -0.42
N ASP A 687 15.78 -7.18 0.91
CA ASP A 687 14.71 -7.90 1.57
C ASP A 687 13.34 -7.48 0.98
N PRO A 688 12.54 -8.43 0.45
CA PRO A 688 11.34 -8.13 -0.29
C PRO A 688 10.19 -7.61 0.60
N LYS A 689 10.31 -7.72 1.92
CA LYS A 689 9.29 -7.31 2.91
C LYS A 689 9.70 -6.06 3.69
N ALA A 690 11.00 -5.81 3.86
CA ALA A 690 11.52 -4.79 4.77
C ALA A 690 12.80 -4.09 4.28
N GLY A 691 13.27 -4.40 3.07
CA GLY A 691 14.46 -3.81 2.49
C GLY A 691 14.20 -2.42 1.89
N LEU A 692 15.27 -1.67 1.63
CA LEU A 692 15.19 -0.31 1.07
C LEU A 692 14.51 -0.29 -0.30
N LEU A 693 14.70 -1.34 -1.10
CA LEU A 693 14.07 -1.48 -2.42
C LEU A 693 12.63 -2.01 -2.37
N GLU A 694 12.08 -2.36 -1.20
CA GLU A 694 10.70 -2.85 -1.07
C GLU A 694 9.70 -1.85 -1.66
N SER A 695 9.84 -0.58 -1.27
CA SER A 695 8.99 0.52 -1.75
C SER A 695 9.05 0.74 -3.26
N TRP A 696 10.08 0.24 -3.95
CA TRP A 696 10.26 0.34 -5.41
C TRP A 696 9.86 -0.93 -6.16
N ASN A 697 9.96 -2.07 -5.48
CA ASN A 697 9.72 -3.40 -6.04
C ASN A 697 8.26 -3.85 -5.91
N ALA A 698 7.50 -3.25 -4.99
CA ALA A 698 6.12 -3.57 -4.69
C ALA A 698 5.17 -2.47 -5.16
N MET A 699 5.21 -2.13 -6.47
CA MET A 699 4.13 -1.40 -7.13
C MET A 699 2.87 -2.25 -7.18
N ASP A 700 2.26 -2.39 -6.00
CA ASP A 700 0.97 -2.99 -5.84
C ASP A 700 -0.13 -1.99 -6.24
N SER A 701 -1.37 -2.45 -6.24
CA SER A 701 -2.51 -1.59 -6.55
C SER A 701 -2.66 -0.42 -5.57
N LEU A 702 -2.15 -0.50 -4.34
CA LEU A 702 -2.13 0.62 -3.40
C LEU A 702 -1.15 1.69 -3.85
N GLN A 703 0.07 1.33 -4.24
CA GLN A 703 1.06 2.27 -4.76
C GLN A 703 0.59 2.91 -6.05
N GLN A 704 -0.04 2.16 -6.97
CA GLN A 704 -0.68 2.73 -8.16
C GLN A 704 -1.75 3.75 -7.77
N THR A 705 -2.57 3.43 -6.76
CA THR A 705 -3.57 4.38 -6.24
C THR A 705 -2.91 5.60 -5.59
N GLY A 706 -1.77 5.42 -4.94
CA GLY A 706 -0.92 6.50 -4.44
C GLY A 706 -0.37 7.37 -5.57
N GLU A 707 0.11 6.78 -6.66
CA GLU A 707 0.52 7.49 -7.88
C GLU A 707 -0.65 8.28 -8.47
N VAL A 708 -1.85 7.70 -8.54
CA VAL A 708 -3.05 8.42 -8.95
C VAL A 708 -3.30 9.63 -8.03
N GLY A 709 -3.23 9.45 -6.72
CA GLY A 709 -3.38 10.54 -5.76
C GLY A 709 -2.33 11.64 -5.94
N ARG A 710 -1.07 11.26 -6.22
CA ARG A 710 0.03 12.19 -6.50
C ARG A 710 -0.16 12.91 -7.82
N LEU A 711 -0.52 12.22 -8.90
CA LEU A 711 -0.85 12.83 -10.20
C LEU A 711 -1.99 13.84 -10.08
N ILE A 712 -3.02 13.54 -9.28
CA ILE A 712 -4.10 14.48 -8.98
C ILE A 712 -3.58 15.72 -8.25
N ARG A 713 -2.71 15.52 -7.24
CA ARG A 713 -2.08 16.60 -6.48
C ARG A 713 -1.25 17.50 -7.39
N TRP A 714 -0.38 16.91 -8.20
CA TRP A 714 0.46 17.58 -9.19
C TRP A 714 -0.35 18.32 -10.24
N GLY A 715 -1.40 17.70 -10.78
CA GLY A 715 -2.27 18.35 -11.75
C GLY A 715 -3.11 19.50 -11.20
N GLN A 716 -3.39 19.50 -9.90
CA GLN A 716 -4.04 20.62 -9.25
C GLN A 716 -3.07 21.75 -8.94
N ALA A 717 -1.85 21.40 -8.53
CA ALA A 717 -0.78 22.36 -8.34
C ALA A 717 -0.48 23.12 -9.64
N ASP A 718 -0.40 22.38 -10.75
CA ASP A 718 -0.18 22.90 -12.11
C ASP A 718 -1.21 23.96 -12.53
N ALA A 719 -2.42 23.92 -11.97
CA ALA A 719 -3.53 24.84 -12.28
C ALA A 719 -3.83 25.01 -13.78
N GLY A 720 -3.47 24.00 -14.60
CA GLY A 720 -3.65 24.02 -16.05
C GLY A 720 -2.53 24.70 -16.83
N THR A 721 -1.44 25.14 -16.17
CA THR A 721 -0.29 25.79 -16.83
C THR A 721 0.50 24.84 -17.73
N GLY A 722 0.35 23.54 -17.57
CA GLY A 722 1.05 22.53 -18.37
C GLY A 722 2.49 22.25 -17.93
N LYS A 723 3.03 23.04 -16.99
CA LYS A 723 4.45 23.01 -16.60
C LYS A 723 4.83 21.70 -15.92
N VAL A 724 3.99 21.22 -15.00
CA VAL A 724 4.21 19.96 -14.30
C VAL A 724 4.25 18.78 -15.25
N TRP A 725 3.41 18.79 -16.29
CA TRP A 725 3.33 17.69 -17.25
C TRP A 725 4.50 17.66 -18.21
N LYS A 726 5.01 18.83 -18.60
CA LYS A 726 6.27 18.95 -19.37
C LYS A 726 7.44 18.42 -18.54
N ALA A 727 7.53 18.81 -17.27
CA ALA A 727 8.53 18.28 -16.35
C ALA A 727 8.38 16.77 -16.13
N TRP A 728 7.16 16.21 -16.20
CA TRP A 728 6.97 14.76 -16.13
C TRP A 728 7.43 14.03 -17.41
N GLU A 729 7.37 14.64 -18.59
CA GLU A 729 7.68 14.01 -19.89
C GLU A 729 8.99 13.25 -19.89
N ALA A 730 10.07 13.97 -19.58
CA ALA A 730 11.40 13.41 -19.72
C ALA A 730 11.67 12.29 -18.68
N HIS A 731 10.71 11.96 -17.79
CA HIS A 731 10.90 11.05 -16.65
C HIS A 731 10.60 9.60 -17.03
N GLY A 732 9.62 9.41 -17.91
CA GLY A 732 9.24 8.09 -18.42
C GLY A 732 10.13 7.69 -19.58
#